data_AF-A0A9P1BPQ6-F1
#
_entry.id   AF-A0A9P1BPQ6-F1
#
_cell.length_a   1.000
_cell.length_b   1.000
_cell.length_c   1.000
_cell.angle_alpha   90.00
_cell.angle_beta   90.00
_cell.angle_gamma   90.00
#
_symmetry.space_group_name_H-M   'P 1'
#
loop_
_entity.id
_entity.type
_entity.pdbx_description
1 polymer ?
#
loop_
_entity_poly.entity_id
_entity_poly.type
_entity_poly.pdbx_seq_one_letter_code
_entity_poly.pdbx_strand_id
1 'polypeptide(L)'
;MPKFITHEPLANNWFNMNHTTGSGHLQPWATPLTNREDVLLLLVDRMEKDYLALSPKMRKAYGKDVEALQRVCAAFLAAKERYQELVPAAFFERTMQDIKNALSKQLLDATWGQTELNFQQDLQKLSNWAQTFDLFSQQQAMMDFKYLNDRYVKGKERVETLLLEKHKLLAHESLIMGLSPIVEMQEQLGSDGLTVLIFDCTLWPQRAMAVDEAVQICQSVSSGNPRTVCWFMLPQWHSSTAKCTVLKNRRLVEDKVVACMDVYEVAVNFADSAHGGLAAMVSQGASNTNVWAKSRALLGSISGVERARVNELVNPEPEKPLAPHWRVQQRGVAATKSVLLQLLDGMTSGLNFPVLVVDLLPSRFCEWSSACWEIQKDNLLGTNLDLDLRFLALYHNDDSVHLTSAKECLVGRAMGQWWDRSNEAGPRSRENTRIADMVAEKFKDTHSDSLKKMTDELEEQQVIQTALKGVGNPSATPGTSEGQQCPRTSASPEWCGDFPWNFRKRMSHTGISIADFEGGNSVDACAVLAREPQLRVCFTTLGNMWILNKGDAAVTLSAGELFGFNLGSYVEIPTATAAAATDSLPWCLGDDKSLVSLVKTENGQTTKVISSVAELMCNITKERGITEMRLVDHDMQPMLKARSLTNRF
;
A
#
# COMPACT_ATOMS: atom_id res chain seq x y z
N MET A 1 48.10 -40.43 -23.70
CA MET A 1 48.15 -39.35 -24.72
C MET A 1 47.17 -38.26 -24.29
N PRO A 2 47.57 -36.99 -24.26
CA PRO A 2 46.62 -35.89 -24.06
C PRO A 2 45.57 -35.95 -25.18
N LYS A 3 44.28 -35.97 -24.79
CA LYS A 3 43.17 -36.00 -25.75
C LYS A 3 43.15 -34.66 -26.48
N PHE A 4 43.36 -34.68 -27.79
CA PHE A 4 43.45 -33.45 -28.58
C PHE A 4 42.07 -32.75 -28.68
N ILE A 5 40.97 -33.51 -28.79
CA ILE A 5 39.57 -33.03 -28.81
C ILE A 5 38.68 -34.12 -28.16
N THR A 6 37.71 -33.76 -27.30
CA THR A 6 36.71 -34.70 -26.73
C THR A 6 35.46 -34.80 -27.61
N HIS A 7 34.54 -35.73 -27.33
CA HIS A 7 33.28 -35.85 -28.09
C HIS A 7 32.31 -34.67 -27.87
N GLU A 8 32.48 -33.88 -26.79
CA GLU A 8 31.62 -32.75 -26.43
C GLU A 8 31.64 -31.60 -27.46
N PRO A 9 32.80 -31.15 -27.97
CA PRO A 9 32.87 -30.19 -29.07
C PRO A 9 32.03 -30.53 -30.32
N LEU A 10 31.93 -31.82 -30.66
CA LEU A 10 31.07 -32.30 -31.76
C LEU A 10 29.59 -32.23 -31.39
N ALA A 11 29.23 -32.67 -30.19
CA ALA A 11 27.86 -32.61 -29.70
C ALA A 11 27.35 -31.16 -29.55
N ASN A 12 28.25 -30.21 -29.31
CA ASN A 12 27.96 -28.78 -29.15
C ASN A 12 28.08 -27.98 -30.47
N ASN A 13 28.16 -28.63 -31.63
CA ASN A 13 28.24 -27.97 -32.94
C ASN A 13 29.38 -26.93 -33.07
N TRP A 14 30.55 -27.14 -32.46
CA TRP A 14 31.69 -26.22 -32.60
C TRP A 14 32.27 -26.17 -34.03
N PHE A 15 31.84 -27.10 -34.86
CA PHE A 15 32.21 -27.25 -36.25
C PHE A 15 31.16 -26.57 -37.14
N ASN A 16 31.33 -25.27 -37.41
CA ASN A 16 30.50 -24.52 -38.36
C ASN A 16 31.11 -24.55 -39.77
N MET A 17 30.28 -24.65 -40.82
CA MET A 17 30.76 -24.48 -42.20
C MET A 17 31.36 -23.07 -42.32
N ASN A 18 32.65 -22.98 -42.66
CA ASN A 18 33.41 -21.75 -42.88
C ASN A 18 33.67 -20.87 -41.64
N HIS A 19 33.45 -21.36 -40.41
CA HIS A 19 33.72 -20.59 -39.20
C HIS A 19 34.35 -21.45 -38.09
N THR A 20 35.41 -20.93 -37.47
CA THR A 20 36.03 -21.48 -36.26
C THR A 20 36.04 -20.40 -35.18
N THR A 21 35.58 -20.75 -33.99
CA THR A 21 35.64 -19.89 -32.79
C THR A 21 36.96 -20.06 -32.03
N GLY A 22 37.91 -20.83 -32.58
CA GLY A 22 39.21 -21.08 -31.99
C GLY A 22 40.01 -19.79 -31.79
N SER A 23 40.24 -19.41 -30.54
CA SER A 23 41.05 -18.25 -30.15
C SER A 23 42.31 -18.69 -29.39
N GLY A 24 43.29 -17.79 -29.26
CA GLY A 24 44.52 -18.05 -28.51
C GLY A 24 45.41 -19.12 -29.15
N HIS A 25 45.78 -20.16 -28.41
CA HIS A 25 46.69 -21.22 -28.89
C HIS A 25 46.12 -22.07 -30.04
N LEU A 26 44.80 -22.02 -30.26
CA LEU A 26 44.12 -22.70 -31.36
C LEU A 26 44.01 -21.84 -32.62
N GLN A 27 44.37 -20.55 -32.56
CA GLN A 27 44.26 -19.63 -33.68
C GLN A 27 45.15 -20.00 -34.89
N PRO A 28 46.38 -20.52 -34.73
CA PRO A 28 47.15 -21.04 -35.86
C PRO A 28 46.50 -22.26 -36.54
N TRP A 29 45.61 -22.95 -35.83
CA TRP A 29 44.87 -24.11 -36.31
C TRP A 29 43.51 -23.72 -36.89
N ALA A 30 43.15 -22.44 -36.90
CA ALA A 30 41.86 -21.98 -37.42
C ALA A 30 41.61 -22.45 -38.86
N THR A 31 42.60 -22.34 -39.75
CA THR A 31 42.47 -22.76 -41.16
C THR A 31 42.34 -24.29 -41.33
N PRO A 32 43.17 -25.12 -40.66
CA PRO A 32 42.96 -26.58 -40.63
C PRO A 32 41.67 -27.03 -39.92
N LEU A 33 41.19 -26.30 -38.91
CA LEU A 33 40.02 -26.67 -38.10
C LEU A 33 38.70 -26.10 -38.66
N THR A 34 38.74 -25.27 -39.70
CA THR A 34 37.55 -24.97 -40.50
C THR A 34 37.07 -26.26 -41.16
N ASN A 35 35.76 -26.55 -41.09
CA ASN A 35 35.14 -27.74 -41.67
C ASN A 35 35.35 -27.82 -43.19
N ARG A 36 36.47 -28.39 -43.60
CA ARG A 36 36.65 -28.94 -44.92
C ARG A 36 36.29 -30.43 -44.87
N GLU A 37 35.67 -30.92 -45.93
CA GLU A 37 35.23 -32.32 -46.01
C GLU A 37 36.38 -33.31 -45.77
N ASP A 38 37.58 -33.01 -46.26
CA ASP A 38 38.79 -33.82 -46.03
C ASP A 38 39.19 -33.88 -44.55
N VAL A 39 39.10 -32.76 -43.81
CA VAL A 39 39.39 -32.71 -42.37
C VAL A 39 38.32 -33.43 -41.56
N LEU A 40 37.05 -33.32 -41.95
CA LEU A 40 35.94 -34.01 -41.28
C LEU A 40 36.06 -35.53 -41.47
N LEU A 41 36.43 -35.99 -42.67
CA LEU A 41 36.74 -37.40 -42.94
C LEU A 41 37.94 -37.90 -42.14
N LEU A 42 39.00 -37.08 -42.00
CA LEU A 42 40.15 -37.40 -41.15
C LEU A 42 39.76 -37.49 -39.66
N LEU A 43 38.88 -36.62 -39.19
CA LEU A 43 38.38 -36.64 -37.80
C LEU A 43 37.53 -37.88 -37.56
N VAL A 44 36.63 -38.22 -38.48
CA VAL A 44 35.80 -39.44 -38.39
C VAL A 44 36.66 -40.71 -38.41
N ASP A 45 37.63 -40.82 -39.33
CA ASP A 45 38.57 -41.94 -39.40
C ASP A 45 39.41 -42.04 -38.10
N ARG A 46 39.83 -40.90 -37.54
CA ARG A 46 40.54 -40.87 -36.26
C ARG A 46 39.65 -41.30 -35.10
N MET A 47 38.40 -40.83 -35.03
CA MET A 47 37.44 -41.20 -34.00
C MET A 47 37.07 -42.68 -34.07
N GLU A 48 36.92 -43.22 -35.27
CA GLU A 48 36.73 -44.65 -35.49
C GLU A 48 37.92 -45.44 -34.95
N LYS A 49 39.15 -45.07 -35.33
CA LYS A 49 40.37 -45.70 -34.83
C LYS A 49 40.50 -45.60 -33.31
N ASP A 50 40.18 -44.45 -32.73
CA ASP A 50 40.24 -44.24 -31.28
C ASP A 50 39.15 -45.06 -30.56
N TYR A 51 37.93 -45.16 -31.11
CA TYR A 51 36.87 -46.01 -30.58
C TYR A 51 37.21 -47.51 -30.68
N LEU A 52 37.78 -47.94 -31.80
CA LEU A 52 38.26 -49.32 -32.00
C LEU A 52 39.47 -49.64 -31.10
N ALA A 53 40.31 -48.65 -30.77
CA ALA A 53 41.40 -48.81 -29.83
C ALA A 53 40.95 -48.86 -28.36
N LEU A 54 39.75 -48.36 -28.02
CA LEU A 54 39.18 -48.53 -26.68
C LEU A 54 38.91 -50.00 -26.38
N SER A 55 39.18 -50.41 -25.14
CA SER A 55 38.83 -51.74 -24.67
C SER A 55 37.31 -51.97 -24.80
N PRO A 56 36.84 -53.18 -25.14
CA PRO A 56 35.41 -53.43 -25.40
C PRO A 56 34.47 -52.99 -24.28
N LYS A 57 34.91 -53.03 -23.01
CA LYS A 57 34.12 -52.57 -21.84
C LYS A 57 33.97 -51.05 -21.74
N MET A 58 34.83 -50.28 -22.39
CA MET A 58 34.81 -48.81 -22.40
C MET A 58 34.08 -48.22 -23.61
N ARG A 59 33.76 -49.05 -24.60
CA ARG A 59 32.90 -48.67 -25.71
C ARG A 59 31.46 -48.61 -25.18
N LYS A 60 30.99 -47.43 -24.77
CA LYS A 60 29.57 -47.25 -24.41
C LYS A 60 28.76 -47.62 -25.66
N ALA A 61 27.84 -48.58 -25.53
CA ALA A 61 26.86 -48.84 -26.56
C ALA A 61 26.12 -47.53 -26.85
N TYR A 62 25.94 -47.20 -28.13
CA TYR A 62 25.05 -46.11 -28.50
C TYR A 62 23.68 -46.39 -27.85
N GLY A 63 23.02 -45.35 -27.29
CA GLY A 63 21.76 -45.52 -26.55
C GLY A 63 20.70 -46.24 -27.39
N LYS A 64 19.68 -46.82 -26.74
CA LYS A 64 18.60 -47.58 -27.42
C LYS A 64 18.00 -46.85 -28.63
N ASP A 65 17.94 -45.52 -28.57
CA ASP A 65 17.40 -44.67 -29.64
C ASP A 65 18.31 -44.65 -30.89
N VAL A 66 19.63 -44.70 -30.69
CA VAL A 66 20.60 -44.74 -31.78
C VAL A 66 20.65 -46.13 -32.41
N GLU A 67 20.48 -47.20 -31.63
CA GLU A 67 20.41 -48.57 -32.17
C GLU A 67 19.15 -48.76 -33.02
N ALA A 68 18.01 -48.21 -32.61
CA ALA A 68 16.79 -48.19 -33.40
C ALA A 68 16.98 -47.39 -34.70
N LEU A 69 17.58 -46.20 -34.63
CA LEU A 69 17.89 -45.38 -35.80
C LEU A 69 18.87 -46.09 -36.75
N GLN A 70 19.91 -46.73 -36.23
CA GLN A 70 20.88 -47.50 -37.02
C GLN A 70 20.21 -48.67 -37.74
N ARG A 71 19.30 -49.41 -37.08
CA ARG A 71 18.55 -50.50 -37.73
C ARG A 71 17.65 -49.98 -38.86
N VAL A 72 16.98 -48.85 -38.64
CA VAL A 72 16.14 -48.20 -39.66
C VAL A 72 17.00 -47.69 -40.84
N CYS A 73 18.13 -47.03 -40.56
CA CYS A 73 19.05 -46.56 -41.60
C CYS A 73 19.67 -47.73 -42.38
N ALA A 74 20.09 -48.80 -41.70
CA ALA A 74 20.63 -50.00 -42.36
C ALA A 74 19.58 -50.68 -43.24
N ALA A 75 18.34 -50.83 -42.75
CA ALA A 75 17.24 -51.37 -43.54
C ALA A 75 16.89 -50.49 -44.74
N PHE A 76 16.92 -49.16 -44.57
CA PHE A 76 16.70 -48.20 -45.66
C PHE A 76 17.80 -48.25 -46.71
N LEU A 77 19.07 -48.32 -46.30
CA LEU A 77 20.20 -48.43 -47.22
C LEU A 77 20.16 -49.75 -48.01
N ALA A 78 19.89 -50.87 -47.33
CA ALA A 78 19.72 -52.16 -47.99
C ALA A 78 18.52 -52.18 -48.96
N ALA A 79 17.40 -51.56 -48.59
CA ALA A 79 16.25 -51.41 -49.48
C ALA A 79 16.55 -50.49 -50.67
N LYS A 80 17.30 -49.42 -50.45
CA LYS A 80 17.76 -48.49 -51.49
C LYS A 80 18.66 -49.18 -52.50
N GLU A 81 19.68 -49.92 -52.05
CA GLU A 81 20.59 -50.68 -52.90
C GLU A 81 19.81 -51.68 -53.76
N ARG A 82 18.93 -52.46 -53.13
CA ARG A 82 18.08 -53.42 -53.85
C ARG A 82 17.12 -52.75 -54.85
N TYR A 83 16.58 -51.59 -54.52
CA TYR A 83 15.72 -50.82 -55.42
C TYR A 83 16.51 -50.26 -56.62
N GLN A 84 17.76 -49.86 -56.41
CA GLN A 84 18.66 -49.38 -57.46
C GLN A 84 19.00 -50.47 -58.48
N GLU A 85 19.14 -51.71 -58.03
CA GLU A 85 19.35 -52.86 -58.91
C GLU A 85 18.13 -53.19 -59.76
N LEU A 86 16.93 -52.95 -59.23
CA LEU A 86 15.66 -53.36 -59.84
C LEU A 86 15.04 -52.30 -60.74
N VAL A 87 15.41 -51.03 -60.58
CA VAL A 87 14.76 -49.90 -61.26
C VAL A 87 15.76 -49.13 -62.13
N PRO A 88 15.42 -48.82 -63.39
CA PRO A 88 16.29 -48.04 -64.26
C PRO A 88 16.69 -46.71 -63.61
N ALA A 89 17.96 -46.34 -63.74
CA ALA A 89 18.58 -45.20 -63.06
C ALA A 89 17.79 -43.86 -63.19
N ALA A 90 17.14 -43.65 -64.34
CA ALA A 90 16.34 -42.45 -64.61
C ALA A 90 15.09 -42.32 -63.70
N PHE A 91 14.52 -43.43 -63.23
CA PHE A 91 13.37 -43.43 -62.32
C PHE A 91 13.79 -43.50 -60.86
N PHE A 92 14.92 -44.14 -60.57
CA PHE A 92 15.47 -44.31 -59.23
C PHE A 92 15.68 -42.96 -58.52
N GLU A 93 16.34 -42.00 -59.16
CA GLU A 93 16.66 -40.71 -58.53
C GLU A 93 15.41 -39.91 -58.15
N ARG A 94 14.40 -39.91 -59.03
CA ARG A 94 13.14 -39.21 -58.76
C ARG A 94 12.37 -39.85 -57.61
N THR A 95 12.19 -41.17 -57.63
CA THR A 95 11.47 -41.88 -56.58
C THR A 95 12.21 -41.82 -55.24
N MET A 96 13.54 -41.86 -55.24
CA MET A 96 14.33 -41.69 -54.02
C MET A 96 14.20 -40.30 -53.43
N GLN A 97 14.10 -39.25 -54.25
CA GLN A 97 13.85 -37.90 -53.77
C GLN A 97 12.44 -37.78 -53.15
N ASP A 98 11.43 -38.41 -53.75
CA ASP A 98 10.06 -38.43 -53.22
C ASP A 98 9.99 -39.17 -51.86
N ILE A 99 10.68 -40.30 -51.73
CA ILE A 99 10.77 -41.06 -50.48
C ILE A 99 11.50 -40.26 -49.40
N LYS A 100 12.61 -39.58 -49.73
CA LYS A 100 13.30 -38.70 -48.78
C LYS A 100 12.39 -37.57 -48.28
N ASN A 101 11.64 -36.93 -49.18
CA ASN A 101 10.70 -35.89 -48.84
C ASN A 101 9.58 -36.41 -47.92
N ALA A 102 9.04 -37.61 -48.22
CA ALA A 102 8.00 -38.25 -47.41
C ALA A 102 8.50 -38.64 -46.01
N LEU A 103 9.70 -39.22 -45.91
CA LEU A 103 10.31 -39.60 -44.63
C LEU A 103 10.66 -38.35 -43.79
N SER A 104 11.21 -37.32 -44.43
CA SER A 104 11.48 -36.04 -43.77
C SER A 104 10.21 -35.43 -43.20
N LYS A 105 9.08 -35.52 -43.92
CA LYS A 105 7.77 -35.06 -43.45
C LYS A 105 7.29 -35.88 -42.25
N GLN A 106 7.33 -37.21 -42.33
CA GLN A 106 6.91 -38.10 -41.23
C GLN A 106 7.74 -37.91 -39.96
N LEU A 107 9.06 -37.73 -40.08
CA LEU A 107 9.93 -37.43 -38.95
C LEU A 107 9.60 -36.06 -38.33
N LEU A 108 9.29 -35.07 -39.16
CA LEU A 108 8.88 -33.75 -38.68
C LEU A 108 7.54 -33.82 -37.92
N ASP A 109 6.56 -34.53 -38.49
CA ASP A 109 5.23 -34.73 -37.88
C ASP A 109 5.32 -35.50 -36.56
N ALA A 110 6.15 -36.54 -36.47
CA ALA A 110 6.36 -37.32 -35.24
C ALA A 110 7.07 -36.50 -34.15
N THR A 111 8.08 -35.71 -34.52
CA THR A 111 8.80 -34.82 -33.59
C THR A 111 7.86 -33.73 -33.06
N TRP A 112 7.00 -33.19 -33.92
CA TRP A 112 5.99 -32.21 -33.54
C TRP A 112 4.97 -32.80 -32.57
N GLY A 113 4.45 -34.00 -32.85
CA GLY A 113 3.49 -34.67 -31.97
C GLY A 113 4.03 -34.93 -30.55
N GLN A 114 5.29 -35.35 -30.43
CA GLN A 114 5.93 -35.54 -29.12
C GLN A 114 6.16 -34.20 -28.39
N THR A 115 6.54 -33.15 -29.13
CA THR A 115 6.76 -31.81 -28.57
C THR A 115 5.45 -31.22 -28.04
N GLU A 116 4.36 -31.34 -28.80
CA GLU A 116 3.02 -30.91 -28.39
C GLU A 116 2.55 -31.65 -27.12
N LEU A 117 2.76 -32.97 -27.04
CA LEU A 117 2.41 -33.74 -25.86
C LEU A 117 3.19 -33.27 -24.61
N ASN A 118 4.50 -33.03 -24.75
CA ASN A 118 5.33 -32.52 -23.66
C ASN A 118 4.86 -31.13 -23.22
N PHE A 119 4.55 -30.25 -24.17
CA PHE A 119 4.04 -28.91 -23.90
C PHE A 119 2.72 -28.94 -23.14
N GLN A 120 1.78 -29.80 -23.52
CA GLN A 120 0.51 -29.98 -22.80
C GLN A 120 0.72 -30.49 -21.36
N GLN A 121 1.67 -31.42 -21.14
CA GLN A 121 2.01 -31.88 -19.80
C GLN A 121 2.60 -30.76 -18.94
N ASP A 122 3.45 -29.91 -19.51
CA ASP A 122 4.06 -28.81 -18.77
C ASP A 122 3.05 -27.67 -18.49
N LEU A 123 2.12 -27.40 -19.42
CA LEU A 123 0.97 -26.52 -19.14
C LEU A 123 0.10 -27.05 -18.00
N GLN A 124 -0.14 -28.37 -17.96
CA GLN A 124 -0.90 -28.98 -16.86
C GLN A 124 -0.16 -28.85 -15.52
N LYS A 125 1.16 -29.04 -15.49
CA LYS A 125 1.98 -28.83 -14.29
C LYS A 125 1.94 -27.37 -13.82
N LEU A 126 2.06 -26.42 -14.75
CA LEU A 126 1.97 -24.98 -14.44
C LEU A 126 0.59 -24.60 -13.91
N SER A 127 -0.49 -25.15 -14.49
CA SER A 127 -1.85 -24.96 -14.02
C SER A 127 -2.05 -25.50 -12.59
N ASN A 128 -1.58 -26.72 -12.31
CA ASN A 128 -1.65 -27.31 -10.97
C ASN A 128 -0.83 -26.51 -9.95
N TRP A 129 0.33 -26.01 -10.35
CA TRP A 129 1.17 -25.15 -9.51
C TRP A 129 0.45 -23.84 -9.18
N ALA A 130 -0.15 -23.16 -10.17
CA ALA A 130 -0.90 -21.93 -9.97
C ALA A 130 -2.07 -22.13 -8.99
N GLN A 131 -2.85 -23.21 -9.16
CA GLN A 131 -3.95 -23.55 -8.23
C GLN A 131 -3.45 -23.80 -6.80
N THR A 132 -2.30 -24.48 -6.67
CA THR A 132 -1.69 -24.76 -5.37
C THR A 132 -1.18 -23.48 -4.70
N PHE A 133 -0.57 -22.58 -5.50
CA PHE A 133 -0.08 -21.28 -5.04
C PHE A 133 -1.22 -20.38 -4.57
N ASP A 134 -2.34 -20.35 -5.30
CA ASP A 134 -3.55 -19.61 -4.91
C ASP A 134 -4.12 -20.13 -3.59
N LEU A 135 -4.20 -21.46 -3.43
CA LEU A 135 -4.65 -22.08 -2.18
C LEU A 135 -3.74 -21.69 -0.99
N PHE A 136 -2.42 -21.71 -1.18
CA PHE A 136 -1.48 -21.27 -0.14
C PHE A 136 -1.60 -19.79 0.18
N SER A 137 -1.80 -18.94 -0.83
CA SER A 137 -1.99 -17.50 -0.66
C SER A 137 -3.27 -17.21 0.14
N GLN A 138 -4.35 -17.93 -0.16
CA GLN A 138 -5.61 -17.85 0.60
C GLN A 138 -5.44 -18.33 2.05
N GLN A 139 -4.74 -19.45 2.26
CA GLN A 139 -4.45 -19.96 3.61
C GLN A 139 -3.59 -18.98 4.42
N GLN A 140 -2.59 -18.36 3.80
CA GLN A 140 -1.76 -17.34 4.43
C GLN A 140 -2.59 -16.11 4.80
N ALA A 141 -3.40 -15.58 3.87
CA ALA A 141 -4.28 -14.46 4.13
C ALA A 141 -5.28 -14.75 5.27
N MET A 142 -5.84 -15.96 5.32
CA MET A 142 -6.74 -16.38 6.39
C MET A 142 -6.03 -16.43 7.75
N MET A 143 -4.80 -16.93 7.79
CA MET A 143 -4.01 -16.95 9.03
C MET A 143 -3.61 -15.55 9.49
N ASP A 144 -3.26 -14.65 8.56
CA ASP A 144 -2.89 -13.28 8.88
C ASP A 144 -4.11 -12.49 9.37
N PHE A 145 -5.27 -12.67 8.73
CA PHE A 145 -6.54 -12.13 9.20
C PHE A 145 -6.88 -12.63 10.60
N LYS A 146 -6.79 -13.95 10.84
CA LYS A 146 -7.03 -14.54 12.17
C LYS A 146 -6.08 -13.96 13.21
N TYR A 147 -4.79 -13.85 12.90
CA TYR A 147 -3.79 -13.28 13.80
C TYR A 147 -4.10 -11.82 14.17
N LEU A 148 -4.42 -10.99 13.18
CA LEU A 148 -4.79 -9.59 13.40
C LEU A 148 -6.08 -9.47 14.21
N ASN A 149 -7.08 -10.31 13.92
CA ASN A 149 -8.33 -10.37 14.67
C ASN A 149 -8.10 -10.78 16.13
N ASP A 150 -7.34 -11.84 16.38
CA ASP A 150 -7.02 -12.32 17.73
C ASP A 150 -6.25 -11.23 18.52
N ARG A 151 -5.30 -10.55 17.87
CA ARG A 151 -4.56 -9.41 18.44
C ARG A 151 -5.47 -8.23 18.76
N TYR A 152 -6.44 -7.94 17.89
CA TYR A 152 -7.43 -6.88 18.10
C TYR A 152 -8.38 -7.22 19.26
N VAL A 153 -8.93 -8.43 19.30
CA VAL A 153 -9.85 -8.88 20.37
C VAL A 153 -9.15 -8.84 21.73
N LYS A 154 -7.94 -9.39 21.82
CA LYS A 154 -7.12 -9.34 23.04
C LYS A 154 -6.86 -7.90 23.47
N GLY A 155 -6.54 -7.03 22.52
CA GLY A 155 -6.30 -5.61 22.79
C GLY A 155 -7.53 -4.88 23.28
N LYS A 156 -8.66 -5.12 22.63
CA LYS A 156 -9.93 -4.51 23.00
C LYS A 156 -10.31 -4.89 24.42
N GLU A 157 -10.23 -6.17 24.78
CA GLU A 157 -10.49 -6.64 26.14
C GLU A 157 -9.56 -5.95 27.15
N ARG A 158 -8.25 -5.89 26.86
CA ARG A 158 -7.27 -5.27 27.74
C ARG A 158 -7.50 -3.75 27.90
N VAL A 159 -7.80 -3.05 26.82
CA VAL A 159 -8.15 -1.62 26.82
C VAL A 159 -9.42 -1.40 27.62
N GLU A 160 -10.46 -2.21 27.42
CA GLU A 160 -11.72 -2.10 28.17
C GLU A 160 -11.50 -2.33 29.67
N THR A 161 -10.70 -3.32 30.07
CA THR A 161 -10.32 -3.52 31.48
C THR A 161 -9.61 -2.29 32.04
N LEU A 162 -8.61 -1.76 31.33
CA LEU A 162 -7.87 -0.57 31.75
C LEU A 162 -8.79 0.65 31.91
N LEU A 163 -9.70 0.88 30.95
CA LEU A 163 -10.65 1.98 31.01
C LEU A 163 -11.67 1.79 32.14
N LEU A 164 -12.12 0.57 32.43
CA LEU A 164 -12.98 0.30 33.59
C LEU A 164 -12.29 0.62 34.92
N GLU A 165 -10.99 0.39 35.02
CA GLU A 165 -10.19 0.69 36.21
C GLU A 165 -9.86 2.18 36.36
N LYS A 166 -9.49 2.85 35.26
CA LYS A 166 -8.90 4.19 35.28
C LYS A 166 -9.78 5.29 34.68
N HIS A 167 -10.76 4.98 33.85
CA HIS A 167 -11.59 5.96 33.11
C HIS A 167 -13.07 5.55 33.14
N LYS A 168 -13.72 5.75 34.28
CA LYS A 168 -15.12 5.39 34.49
C LYS A 168 -16.04 6.42 33.83
N LEU A 169 -17.02 5.96 33.07
CA LEU A 169 -18.11 6.79 32.53
C LEU A 169 -19.40 6.22 33.11
N LEU A 170 -20.12 7.01 33.90
CA LEU A 170 -21.33 6.57 34.59
C LEU A 170 -22.52 7.42 34.13
N ALA A 171 -23.69 6.79 34.02
CA ALA A 171 -24.95 7.49 33.84
C ALA A 171 -25.83 7.27 35.07
N HIS A 172 -26.45 8.35 35.55
CA HIS A 172 -27.37 8.32 36.68
C HIS A 172 -28.67 9.07 36.37
N GLU A 173 -29.74 8.75 37.10
CA GLU A 173 -31.01 9.51 37.03
C GLU A 173 -30.87 10.92 37.59
N SER A 174 -29.96 11.12 38.54
CA SER A 174 -29.57 12.41 39.10
C SER A 174 -28.06 12.43 39.28
N LEU A 175 -27.40 13.54 38.97
CA LEU A 175 -25.95 13.64 39.10
C LEU A 175 -25.50 13.43 40.56
N ILE A 176 -26.34 13.76 41.54
CA ILE A 176 -26.06 13.61 42.97
C ILE A 176 -25.71 12.15 43.32
N MET A 177 -26.29 11.18 42.61
CA MET A 177 -25.96 9.75 42.82
C MET A 177 -24.49 9.43 42.48
N GLY A 178 -23.85 10.26 41.65
CA GLY A 178 -22.43 10.17 41.33
C GLY A 178 -21.50 10.53 42.49
N LEU A 179 -22.02 11.08 43.60
CA LEU A 179 -21.23 11.36 44.80
C LEU A 179 -20.57 10.10 45.37
N SER A 180 -21.31 8.98 45.41
CA SER A 180 -20.79 7.71 45.95
C SER A 180 -19.59 7.18 45.13
N PRO A 181 -19.68 7.05 43.79
CA PRO A 181 -18.52 6.73 42.96
C PRO A 181 -17.33 7.68 43.11
N ILE A 182 -17.56 8.99 43.28
CA ILE A 182 -16.47 9.96 43.50
C ILE A 182 -15.75 9.63 44.81
N VAL A 183 -16.47 9.44 45.90
CA VAL A 183 -15.89 9.13 47.22
C VAL A 183 -15.13 7.80 47.21
N GLU A 184 -15.70 6.76 46.57
CA GLU A 184 -15.03 5.47 46.40
C GLU A 184 -13.70 5.63 45.65
N MET A 185 -13.69 6.41 44.55
CA MET A 185 -12.46 6.66 43.80
C MET A 185 -11.47 7.52 44.58
N GLN A 186 -11.93 8.50 45.37
CA GLN A 186 -11.06 9.30 46.25
C GLN A 186 -10.38 8.43 47.32
N GLU A 187 -11.12 7.50 47.93
CA GLU A 187 -10.55 6.55 48.89
C GLU A 187 -9.43 5.71 48.25
N GLN A 188 -9.62 5.28 46.99
CA GLN A 188 -8.61 4.53 46.24
C GLN A 188 -7.36 5.35 45.84
N LEU A 189 -7.41 6.68 45.88
CA LEU A 189 -6.21 7.52 45.68
C LEU A 189 -5.34 7.60 46.95
N GLY A 190 -5.91 7.26 48.11
CA GLY A 190 -5.26 7.44 49.41
C GLY A 190 -5.25 8.90 49.89
N SER A 191 -4.63 9.13 51.06
CA SER A 191 -4.57 10.45 51.70
C SER A 191 -3.82 11.50 50.88
N ASP A 192 -3.01 11.06 49.92
CA ASP A 192 -2.23 11.95 49.08
C ASP A 192 -2.90 12.38 47.77
N GLY A 193 -4.02 11.75 47.41
CA GLY A 193 -4.73 12.02 46.16
C GLY A 193 -5.22 13.46 45.99
N LEU A 194 -5.04 14.00 44.78
CA LEU A 194 -5.70 15.24 44.36
C LEU A 194 -6.99 14.92 43.62
N THR A 195 -8.01 15.74 43.83
CA THR A 195 -9.27 15.66 43.06
C THR A 195 -9.50 16.97 42.32
N VAL A 196 -9.78 16.87 41.03
CA VAL A 196 -10.15 18.00 40.18
C VAL A 196 -11.58 17.79 39.73
N LEU A 197 -12.50 18.61 40.21
CA LEU A 197 -13.90 18.63 39.77
C LEU A 197 -14.03 19.63 38.64
N ILE A 198 -14.33 19.13 37.45
CA ILE A 198 -14.56 19.91 36.25
C ILE A 198 -16.06 20.18 36.14
N PHE A 199 -16.40 21.46 36.14
CA PHE A 199 -17.72 21.97 35.84
C PHE A 199 -17.64 22.75 34.53
N ASP A 200 -17.91 22.08 33.40
CA ASP A 200 -17.85 22.72 32.09
C ASP A 200 -19.22 23.19 31.60
N CYS A 201 -19.55 24.44 31.90
CA CYS A 201 -20.75 25.11 31.40
C CYS A 201 -20.47 26.01 30.19
N THR A 202 -19.42 25.73 29.40
CA THR A 202 -19.11 26.49 28.17
C THR A 202 -20.34 26.65 27.28
N LEU A 203 -21.15 25.61 27.20
CA LEU A 203 -22.56 25.72 26.85
C LEU A 203 -23.44 25.51 28.08
N TRP A 204 -24.55 26.24 28.09
CA TRP A 204 -25.56 26.02 29.11
C TRP A 204 -26.15 24.61 28.97
N PRO A 205 -26.11 23.79 30.02
CA PRO A 205 -26.74 22.47 29.98
C PRO A 205 -28.23 22.65 29.72
N GLN A 206 -28.82 21.76 28.92
CA GLN A 206 -30.25 21.84 28.59
C GLN A 206 -31.14 21.77 29.84
N ARG A 207 -30.61 21.18 30.93
CA ARG A 207 -31.27 21.06 32.23
C ARG A 207 -30.71 22.07 33.22
N ALA A 208 -31.56 23.01 33.63
CA ALA A 208 -31.21 23.95 34.68
C ALA A 208 -30.87 23.25 36.02
N MET A 209 -31.51 22.11 36.32
CA MET A 209 -31.24 21.35 37.55
C MET A 209 -29.88 20.66 37.56
N ALA A 210 -29.32 20.31 36.40
CA ALA A 210 -27.99 19.69 36.34
C ALA A 210 -26.90 20.62 36.91
N VAL A 211 -27.08 21.94 36.77
CA VAL A 211 -26.21 22.94 37.40
C VAL A 211 -26.32 22.89 38.92
N ASP A 212 -27.53 22.78 39.47
CA ASP A 212 -27.74 22.70 40.93
C ASP A 212 -27.11 21.44 41.51
N GLU A 213 -27.38 20.30 40.88
CA GLU A 213 -26.84 19.01 41.30
C GLU A 213 -25.31 18.98 41.24
N ALA A 214 -24.71 19.46 40.15
CA ALA A 214 -23.26 19.51 40.01
C ALA A 214 -22.59 20.49 41.00
N VAL A 215 -23.20 21.64 41.29
CA VAL A 215 -22.71 22.55 42.34
C VAL A 215 -22.82 21.90 43.72
N GLN A 216 -23.88 21.16 44.00
CA GLN A 216 -24.05 20.42 45.26
C GLN A 216 -23.00 19.30 45.41
N ILE A 217 -22.65 18.61 44.32
CA ILE A 217 -21.54 17.64 44.32
C ILE A 217 -20.23 18.35 44.60
N CYS A 218 -19.94 19.47 43.94
CA CYS A 218 -18.75 20.28 44.21
C CYS A 218 -18.64 20.61 45.70
N GLN A 219 -19.69 21.17 46.31
CA GLN A 219 -19.74 21.50 47.73
C GLN A 219 -19.48 20.26 48.61
N SER A 220 -20.13 19.14 48.32
CA SER A 220 -20.05 17.93 49.14
C SER A 220 -18.66 17.30 49.09
N VAL A 221 -18.06 17.22 47.89
CA VAL A 221 -16.73 16.63 47.70
C VAL A 221 -15.63 17.55 48.20
N SER A 222 -15.72 18.86 47.92
CA SER A 222 -14.68 19.81 48.35
C SER A 222 -14.66 20.03 49.87
N SER A 223 -15.82 20.00 50.53
CA SER A 223 -15.89 20.06 51.99
C SER A 223 -15.36 18.80 52.68
N GLY A 224 -15.52 17.64 52.03
CA GLY A 224 -15.01 16.36 52.54
C GLY A 224 -13.52 16.13 52.31
N ASN A 225 -12.91 16.81 51.34
CA ASN A 225 -11.50 16.60 50.99
C ASN A 225 -10.80 17.93 50.63
N PRO A 226 -9.86 18.44 51.47
CA PRO A 226 -9.15 19.69 51.23
C PRO A 226 -8.16 19.63 50.05
N ARG A 227 -7.92 18.44 49.50
CA ARG A 227 -7.13 18.23 48.27
C ARG A 227 -7.99 18.25 47.01
N THR A 228 -9.21 18.78 47.10
CA THR A 228 -10.12 18.96 45.97
C THR A 228 -10.08 20.39 45.45
N VAL A 229 -10.05 20.54 44.13
CA VAL A 229 -10.25 21.83 43.43
C VAL A 229 -11.46 21.75 42.52
N CYS A 230 -12.24 22.83 42.46
CA CYS A 230 -13.38 22.95 41.56
C CYS A 230 -13.06 23.95 40.44
N TRP A 231 -13.05 23.46 39.20
CA TRP A 231 -12.76 24.21 37.99
C TRP A 231 -14.04 24.52 37.23
N PHE A 232 -14.47 25.79 37.24
CA PHE A 232 -15.69 26.21 36.55
C PHE A 232 -15.37 26.91 35.22
N MET A 233 -15.93 26.38 34.14
CA MET A 233 -15.96 27.05 32.85
C MET A 233 -17.33 27.66 32.64
N LEU A 234 -17.36 28.98 32.50
CA LEU A 234 -18.62 29.72 32.41
C LEU A 234 -19.17 29.73 30.98
N PRO A 235 -20.49 29.91 30.81
CA PRO A 235 -21.13 30.04 29.50
C PRO A 235 -20.42 31.05 28.59
N GLN A 236 -20.10 30.61 27.38
CA GLN A 236 -19.45 31.42 26.36
C GLN A 236 -20.45 31.97 25.34
N TRP A 237 -20.13 33.14 24.80
CA TRP A 237 -20.93 33.71 23.74
C TRP A 237 -20.62 33.05 22.39
N HIS A 238 -21.69 32.74 21.65
CA HIS A 238 -21.62 32.32 20.26
C HIS A 238 -22.77 32.92 19.47
N SER A 239 -22.61 32.95 18.13
CA SER A 239 -23.56 33.63 17.24
C SER A 239 -24.99 33.10 17.31
N SER A 240 -25.18 31.84 17.71
CA SER A 240 -26.51 31.24 17.87
C SER A 240 -27.15 31.41 19.26
N THR A 241 -26.57 32.21 20.16
CA THR A 241 -27.19 32.53 21.45
C THR A 241 -27.08 34.02 21.77
N ALA A 242 -28.18 34.61 22.23
CA ALA A 242 -28.22 36.02 22.59
C ALA A 242 -27.25 36.32 23.74
N LYS A 243 -26.49 37.42 23.63
CA LYS A 243 -25.53 37.84 24.67
C LYS A 243 -26.16 37.96 26.06
N CYS A 244 -27.40 38.45 26.14
CA CYS A 244 -28.14 38.57 27.39
C CYS A 244 -28.42 37.20 28.05
N THR A 245 -28.70 36.16 27.25
CA THR A 245 -28.90 34.79 27.75
C THR A 245 -27.60 34.23 28.35
N VAL A 246 -26.48 34.42 27.65
CA VAL A 246 -25.16 33.99 28.14
C VAL A 246 -24.81 34.68 29.46
N LEU A 247 -25.01 36.00 29.54
CA LEU A 247 -24.77 36.76 30.77
C LEU A 247 -25.70 36.33 31.91
N LYS A 248 -26.99 36.09 31.65
CA LYS A 248 -27.94 35.59 32.64
C LYS A 248 -27.51 34.22 33.18
N ASN A 249 -27.15 33.30 32.29
CA ASN A 249 -26.73 31.96 32.64
C ASN A 249 -25.42 31.97 33.42
N ARG A 250 -24.46 32.80 33.02
CA ARG A 250 -23.22 32.99 33.75
C ARG A 250 -23.46 33.51 35.17
N ARG A 251 -24.27 34.56 35.33
CA ARG A 251 -24.64 35.09 36.66
C ARG A 251 -25.31 34.01 37.51
N LEU A 252 -26.17 33.19 36.91
CA LEU A 252 -26.82 32.09 37.62
C LEU A 252 -25.81 31.05 38.14
N VAL A 253 -24.75 30.70 37.39
CA VAL A 253 -23.67 29.84 37.91
C VAL A 253 -22.93 30.54 39.03
N GLU A 254 -22.53 31.79 38.83
CA GLU A 254 -21.81 32.59 39.83
C GLU A 254 -22.60 32.69 41.14
N ASP A 255 -23.89 33.05 41.07
CA ASP A 255 -24.78 33.15 42.23
C ASP A 255 -24.92 31.82 42.97
N LYS A 256 -25.06 30.70 42.25
CA LYS A 256 -25.16 29.36 42.85
C LYS A 256 -23.86 28.93 43.52
N VAL A 257 -22.72 29.16 42.87
CA VAL A 257 -21.40 28.85 43.43
C VAL A 257 -21.17 29.66 44.70
N VAL A 258 -21.46 30.96 44.68
CA VAL A 258 -21.32 31.84 45.86
C VAL A 258 -22.29 31.44 46.99
N ALA A 259 -23.50 30.99 46.65
CA ALA A 259 -24.50 30.60 47.64
C ALA A 259 -24.21 29.24 48.30
N CYS A 260 -23.64 28.29 47.55
CA CYS A 260 -23.47 26.92 48.02
C CYS A 260 -22.04 26.59 48.47
N MET A 261 -21.02 27.20 47.88
CA MET A 261 -19.64 26.90 48.25
C MET A 261 -19.18 27.88 49.33
N ASP A 262 -18.63 27.35 50.44
CA ASP A 262 -17.89 28.16 51.41
C ASP A 262 -16.57 28.60 50.77
N VAL A 263 -16.61 29.67 49.98
CA VAL A 263 -15.45 30.08 49.19
C VAL A 263 -14.49 30.88 50.03
N TYR A 264 -13.27 30.34 50.23
CA TYR A 264 -12.17 31.07 50.87
C TYR A 264 -11.29 31.77 49.82
N GLU A 265 -11.17 31.21 48.62
CA GLU A 265 -10.37 31.76 47.52
C GLU A 265 -11.07 31.52 46.17
N VAL A 266 -11.45 32.62 45.51
CA VAL A 266 -11.89 32.62 44.10
C VAL A 266 -10.74 33.17 43.26
N ALA A 267 -10.18 32.35 42.38
CA ALA A 267 -9.27 32.81 41.33
C ALA A 267 -10.05 32.92 40.02
N VAL A 268 -10.38 34.14 39.59
CA VAL A 268 -11.01 34.37 38.28
C VAL A 268 -9.92 34.55 37.23
N ASN A 269 -9.76 33.56 36.35
CA ASN A 269 -8.80 33.61 35.26
C ASN A 269 -9.49 34.10 33.98
N PHE A 270 -9.09 35.29 33.54
CA PHE A 270 -9.47 35.82 32.24
C PHE A 270 -8.47 35.33 31.20
N ALA A 271 -8.85 34.32 30.41
CA ALA A 271 -8.11 33.99 29.20
C ALA A 271 -8.45 35.06 28.15
N ASP A 272 -7.62 36.10 28.07
CA ASP A 272 -7.83 37.23 27.15
C ASP A 272 -7.63 36.77 25.69
N SER A 273 -8.69 36.23 25.09
CA SER A 273 -8.80 36.07 23.65
C SER A 273 -10.23 35.75 23.25
N ALA A 274 -10.66 36.25 22.09
CA ALA A 274 -12.02 36.19 21.57
C ALA A 274 -12.71 34.80 21.45
N HIS A 275 -12.04 33.71 21.85
CA HIS A 275 -12.54 32.33 21.85
C HIS A 275 -12.12 31.51 23.10
N GLY A 276 -11.45 32.14 24.08
CA GLY A 276 -11.11 31.52 25.35
C GLY A 276 -12.20 31.84 26.37
N GLY A 277 -12.81 30.81 26.94
CA GLY A 277 -13.83 30.99 27.97
C GLY A 277 -13.32 31.78 29.16
N LEU A 278 -14.25 32.44 29.82
CA LEU A 278 -13.99 33.03 31.11
C LEU A 278 -14.07 31.89 32.14
N ALA A 279 -12.92 31.58 32.76
CA ALA A 279 -12.83 30.52 33.75
C ALA A 279 -12.82 31.16 35.13
N ALA A 280 -13.77 30.79 35.98
CA ALA A 280 -13.72 31.13 37.40
C ALA A 280 -13.31 29.86 38.15
N MET A 281 -12.27 29.97 38.95
CA MET A 281 -11.79 28.86 39.77
C MET A 281 -12.11 29.14 41.23
N VAL A 282 -12.55 28.12 41.95
CA VAL A 282 -12.87 28.22 43.38
C VAL A 282 -12.09 27.13 44.10
N SER A 283 -11.23 27.52 45.04
CA SER A 283 -10.54 26.60 45.94
C SER A 283 -11.01 26.80 47.39
N GLN A 284 -11.32 25.69 48.06
CA GLN A 284 -11.58 25.67 49.50
C GLN A 284 -10.31 25.22 50.22
N GLY A 285 -9.79 26.08 51.11
CA GLY A 285 -8.66 25.73 51.97
C GLY A 285 -8.23 26.90 52.82
N ALA A 286 -8.62 26.89 54.10
CA ALA A 286 -8.07 27.82 55.07
C ALA A 286 -6.62 27.41 55.41
N SER A 287 -5.69 28.38 55.35
CA SER A 287 -4.26 28.32 55.74
C SER A 287 -3.24 27.97 54.66
N ASN A 288 -2.00 28.46 54.87
CA ASN A 288 -0.75 28.23 54.11
C ASN A 288 -0.35 26.74 53.90
N THR A 289 -1.25 25.80 54.16
CA THR A 289 -1.07 24.35 53.99
C THR A 289 -1.82 23.80 52.77
N ASN A 290 -2.57 24.63 52.02
CA ASN A 290 -3.29 24.19 50.84
C ASN A 290 -2.29 23.70 49.78
N VAL A 291 -2.33 22.41 49.45
CA VAL A 291 -1.46 21.80 48.43
C VAL A 291 -1.56 22.58 47.12
N TRP A 292 -2.75 23.10 46.82
CA TRP A 292 -3.08 23.86 45.62
C TRP A 292 -2.42 25.24 45.52
N ALA A 293 -1.82 25.77 46.59
CA ALA A 293 -1.15 27.07 46.58
C ALA A 293 0.04 27.15 45.60
N LYS A 294 0.57 26.01 45.15
CA LYS A 294 1.64 25.95 44.14
C LYS A 294 1.14 25.86 42.70
N SER A 295 -0.17 25.64 42.50
CA SER A 295 -0.75 25.52 41.17
C SER A 295 -0.60 26.82 40.40
N ARG A 296 0.03 26.77 39.22
CA ARG A 296 0.19 27.96 38.37
C ARG A 296 -1.15 28.58 37.97
N ALA A 297 -2.16 27.73 37.73
CA ALA A 297 -3.50 28.18 37.41
C ALA A 297 -4.12 29.02 38.55
N LEU A 298 -3.83 28.67 39.81
CA LEU A 298 -4.28 29.42 40.99
C LEU A 298 -3.57 30.74 41.19
N LEU A 299 -2.30 30.82 40.79
CA LEU A 299 -1.52 32.05 40.82
C LEU A 299 -1.90 33.05 39.73
N GLY A 300 -3.04 32.86 39.07
CA GLY A 300 -3.59 33.78 38.07
C GLY A 300 -3.00 33.64 36.67
N SER A 301 -2.22 32.58 36.40
CA SER A 301 -1.52 32.40 35.12
C SER A 301 -1.87 31.08 34.47
N ILE A 302 -2.85 31.13 33.54
CA ILE A 302 -2.98 30.12 32.49
C ILE A 302 -2.54 30.73 31.18
N SER A 303 -1.38 30.33 30.67
CA SER A 303 -0.80 30.86 29.44
C SER A 303 -0.39 29.73 28.50
N GLY A 304 -0.22 30.03 27.21
CA GLY A 304 0.22 29.03 26.24
C GLY A 304 -0.76 27.86 26.02
N VAL A 305 -2.06 28.05 26.31
CA VAL A 305 -3.08 27.03 25.99
C VAL A 305 -3.14 26.88 24.47
N GLU A 306 -2.74 25.70 23.99
CA GLU A 306 -2.75 25.38 22.58
C GLU A 306 -4.19 25.41 22.05
N ARG A 307 -4.46 26.26 21.07
CA ARG A 307 -5.80 26.34 20.47
C ARG A 307 -5.94 25.26 19.42
N ALA A 308 -7.01 24.48 19.52
CA ALA A 308 -7.33 23.55 18.46
C ALA A 308 -7.68 24.29 17.17
N ARG A 309 -7.16 23.75 16.07
CA ARG A 309 -7.50 24.21 14.74
C ARG A 309 -8.88 23.68 14.36
N VAL A 310 -9.59 24.38 13.48
CA VAL A 310 -10.95 23.98 13.07
C VAL A 310 -11.00 22.56 12.48
N ASN A 311 -9.93 22.12 11.81
CA ASN A 311 -9.81 20.78 11.25
C ASN A 311 -9.46 19.69 12.29
N GLU A 312 -9.11 20.07 13.52
CA GLU A 312 -8.86 19.16 14.64
C GLU A 312 -10.12 18.95 15.49
N LEU A 313 -11.15 19.79 15.29
CA LEU A 313 -12.43 19.67 15.97
C LEU A 313 -13.24 18.52 15.37
N VAL A 314 -13.91 17.75 16.23
CA VAL A 314 -14.79 16.67 15.84
C VAL A 314 -16.04 17.25 15.18
N ASN A 315 -16.34 16.81 13.97
CA ASN A 315 -17.54 17.19 13.25
C ASN A 315 -18.57 16.04 13.29
N PRO A 316 -19.68 16.18 14.06
CA PRO A 316 -20.72 15.16 14.11
C PRO A 316 -21.38 14.90 12.75
N GLU A 317 -21.31 15.88 11.83
CA GLU A 317 -21.91 15.83 10.50
C GLU A 317 -20.78 15.98 9.47
N PRO A 318 -20.01 14.91 9.19
CA PRO A 318 -18.80 14.99 8.37
C PRO A 318 -19.06 15.50 6.94
N GLU A 319 -20.28 15.33 6.44
CA GLU A 319 -20.72 15.79 5.12
C GLU A 319 -20.99 17.30 5.06
N LYS A 320 -21.08 17.99 6.21
CA LYS A 320 -21.39 19.41 6.29
C LYS A 320 -20.25 20.18 6.95
N PRO A 321 -20.07 21.48 6.63
CA PRO A 321 -19.14 22.33 7.37
C PRO A 321 -19.49 22.35 8.86
N LEU A 322 -18.47 22.29 9.72
CA LEU A 322 -18.63 22.34 11.17
C LEU A 322 -19.38 23.61 11.58
N ALA A 323 -20.61 23.45 12.07
CA ALA A 323 -21.47 24.55 12.49
C ALA A 323 -20.87 25.32 13.68
N PRO A 324 -21.14 26.63 13.79
CA PRO A 324 -20.57 27.48 14.86
C PRO A 324 -20.82 26.98 16.28
N HIS A 325 -21.98 26.37 16.54
CA HIS A 325 -22.31 25.88 17.88
C HIS A 325 -21.48 24.65 18.29
N TRP A 326 -21.08 23.78 17.35
CA TRP A 326 -20.13 22.69 17.63
C TRP A 326 -18.71 23.20 17.86
N ARG A 327 -18.33 24.31 17.23
CA ARG A 327 -17.01 24.93 17.46
C ARG A 327 -16.88 25.46 18.87
N VAL A 328 -17.91 26.12 19.38
CA VAL A 328 -17.87 26.71 20.74
C VAL A 328 -17.95 25.64 21.82
N GLN A 329 -18.54 24.48 21.53
CA GLN A 329 -18.53 23.32 22.42
C GLN A 329 -17.16 22.65 22.55
N GLN A 330 -16.22 22.95 21.66
CA GLN A 330 -14.94 22.26 21.57
C GLN A 330 -13.80 23.24 21.74
N ARG A 331 -12.88 22.87 22.63
CA ARG A 331 -11.59 23.56 22.81
C ARG A 331 -10.46 22.79 22.13
N GLY A 332 -10.73 21.52 21.86
CA GLY A 332 -9.83 20.46 21.47
C GLY A 332 -9.08 19.86 22.65
N VAL A 333 -8.60 18.65 22.39
CA VAL A 333 -7.92 17.81 23.38
C VAL A 333 -6.61 18.44 23.84
N ALA A 334 -5.86 19.07 22.94
CA ALA A 334 -4.60 19.75 23.25
C ALA A 334 -4.78 20.94 24.22
N ALA A 335 -5.81 21.76 23.97
CA ALA A 335 -6.17 22.86 24.88
C ALA A 335 -6.54 22.32 26.26
N THR A 336 -7.40 21.31 26.29
CA THR A 336 -7.90 20.70 27.53
C THR A 336 -6.77 20.03 28.33
N LYS A 337 -5.85 19.33 27.64
CA LYS A 337 -4.61 18.78 28.22
C LYS A 337 -3.74 19.90 28.82
N SER A 338 -3.56 21.01 28.09
CA SER A 338 -2.75 22.15 28.55
C SER A 338 -3.32 22.79 29.82
N VAL A 339 -4.65 22.95 29.90
CA VAL A 339 -5.32 23.46 31.10
C VAL A 339 -5.11 22.52 32.29
N LEU A 340 -5.33 21.22 32.09
CA LEU A 340 -5.18 20.22 33.15
C LEU A 340 -3.73 20.14 33.65
N LEU A 341 -2.74 20.17 32.76
CA LEU A 341 -1.33 20.19 33.15
C LEU A 341 -0.96 21.46 33.90
N GLN A 342 -1.49 22.64 33.53
CA GLN A 342 -1.24 23.88 34.26
C GLN A 342 -1.94 23.93 35.63
N LEU A 343 -3.09 23.24 35.77
CA LEU A 343 -3.73 23.04 37.06
C LEU A 343 -2.87 22.19 37.99
N LEU A 344 -2.26 21.13 37.46
CA LEU A 344 -1.43 20.18 38.21
C LEU A 344 0.04 20.63 38.35
N ASP A 345 0.46 21.68 37.62
CA ASP A 345 1.82 22.18 37.65
C ASP A 345 2.18 22.71 39.05
N GLY A 346 3.34 22.32 39.57
CA GLY A 346 3.79 22.64 40.94
C GLY A 346 3.19 21.76 42.05
N MET A 347 2.25 20.87 41.72
CA MET A 347 1.56 20.00 42.69
C MET A 347 2.24 18.63 42.87
N THR A 348 2.90 18.13 41.83
CA THR A 348 3.51 16.80 41.82
C THR A 348 4.93 16.85 42.37
N SER A 349 5.14 16.27 43.55
CA SER A 349 6.47 16.21 44.20
C SER A 349 7.10 14.81 44.19
N GLY A 350 6.52 13.85 43.46
CA GLY A 350 7.04 12.49 43.38
C GLY A 350 6.47 11.69 42.20
N LEU A 351 7.11 10.54 41.96
CA LEU A 351 6.73 9.52 40.98
C LEU A 351 5.29 9.02 41.25
N ASN A 352 4.47 8.89 40.20
CA ASN A 352 3.11 8.34 40.24
C ASN A 352 2.15 9.03 41.20
N PHE A 353 2.12 10.36 41.16
CA PHE A 353 1.21 11.12 42.00
C PHE A 353 -0.26 10.86 41.60
N PRO A 354 -1.14 10.38 42.50
CA PRO A 354 -2.50 9.99 42.16
C PRO A 354 -3.41 11.21 42.01
N VAL A 355 -4.08 11.31 40.85
CA VAL A 355 -5.01 12.40 40.53
C VAL A 355 -6.33 11.82 40.02
N LEU A 356 -7.44 12.26 40.58
CA LEU A 356 -8.78 12.00 40.06
C LEU A 356 -9.33 13.25 39.39
N VAL A 357 -9.69 13.15 38.12
CA VAL A 357 -10.40 14.18 37.38
C VAL A 357 -11.85 13.73 37.22
N VAL A 358 -12.78 14.55 37.69
CA VAL A 358 -14.22 14.27 37.61
C VAL A 358 -14.88 15.30 36.71
N ASP A 359 -15.43 14.87 35.57
CA ASP A 359 -16.25 15.70 34.69
C ASP A 359 -17.72 15.60 35.08
N LEU A 360 -18.25 16.66 35.70
CA LEU A 360 -19.61 16.69 36.24
C LEU A 360 -20.68 17.02 35.19
N LEU A 361 -20.26 17.63 34.08
CA LEU A 361 -21.14 18.03 32.99
C LEU A 361 -20.43 17.74 31.66
N PRO A 362 -20.15 16.45 31.36
CA PRO A 362 -19.34 16.08 30.23
C PRO A 362 -19.96 16.56 28.92
N SER A 363 -19.15 17.27 28.14
CA SER A 363 -19.55 17.67 26.80
C SER A 363 -19.71 16.45 25.90
N ARG A 364 -20.52 16.59 24.85
CA ARG A 364 -20.73 15.53 23.84
C ARG A 364 -19.44 15.04 23.16
N PHE A 365 -18.34 15.79 23.29
CA PHE A 365 -17.05 15.51 22.64
C PHE A 365 -16.02 14.91 23.61
N CYS A 366 -16.32 14.83 24.91
CA CYS A 366 -15.51 14.13 25.90
C CYS A 366 -14.04 14.57 25.92
N GLU A 367 -13.80 15.87 25.75
CA GLU A 367 -12.46 16.43 25.61
C GLU A 367 -11.63 16.25 26.88
N TRP A 368 -12.26 16.32 28.06
CA TRP A 368 -11.61 16.06 29.34
C TRP A 368 -11.15 14.61 29.48
N SER A 369 -12.01 13.65 29.15
CA SER A 369 -11.67 12.22 29.11
C SER A 369 -10.50 11.97 28.14
N SER A 370 -10.58 12.54 26.95
CA SER A 370 -9.54 12.47 25.93
C SER A 370 -8.22 13.08 26.38
N ALA A 371 -8.25 14.22 27.09
CA ALA A 371 -7.07 14.89 27.61
C ALA A 371 -6.42 14.09 28.74
N CYS A 372 -7.24 13.52 29.64
CA CYS A 372 -6.81 12.62 30.70
C CYS A 372 -6.09 11.39 30.11
N TRP A 373 -6.65 10.78 29.07
CA TRP A 373 -6.01 9.71 28.33
C TRP A 373 -4.68 10.13 27.70
N GLU A 374 -4.62 11.30 27.06
CA GLU A 374 -3.41 11.82 26.43
C GLU A 374 -2.29 12.13 27.44
N ILE A 375 -2.60 12.35 28.72
CA ILE A 375 -1.62 12.46 29.80
C ILE A 375 -1.23 11.06 30.29
N GLN A 376 -2.21 10.19 30.50
CA GLN A 376 -2.01 8.84 31.05
C GLN A 376 -1.24 7.92 30.10
N LYS A 377 -1.45 8.02 28.78
CA LYS A 377 -0.82 7.12 27.80
C LYS A 377 0.70 7.22 27.85
N ASP A 378 1.24 8.41 28.12
CA ASP A 378 2.67 8.64 28.16
C ASP A 378 3.27 7.91 29.38
N ASN A 379 2.56 7.87 30.51
CA ASN A 379 2.93 7.04 31.66
C ASN A 379 2.86 5.53 31.31
N LEU A 380 1.77 5.08 30.68
CA LEU A 380 1.60 3.66 30.30
C LEU A 380 2.66 3.16 29.31
N LEU A 381 3.25 4.04 28.51
CA LEU A 381 4.34 3.74 27.59
C LEU A 381 5.73 3.87 28.25
N GLY A 382 5.80 4.18 29.55
CA GLY A 382 7.05 4.38 30.29
C GLY A 382 7.76 5.71 29.97
N THR A 383 7.05 6.66 29.36
CA THR A 383 7.60 7.98 29.00
C THR A 383 7.34 9.01 30.10
N ASN A 384 8.08 8.88 31.22
CA ASN A 384 8.45 9.92 32.22
C ASN A 384 7.37 10.88 32.80
N LEU A 385 6.07 10.69 32.57
CA LEU A 385 5.02 11.49 33.21
C LEU A 385 4.58 10.83 34.51
N ASP A 386 4.98 11.43 35.62
CA ASP A 386 4.79 10.95 37.00
C ASP A 386 3.37 11.19 37.55
N LEU A 387 2.34 10.95 36.73
CA LEU A 387 0.94 11.13 37.09
C LEU A 387 0.19 9.80 36.98
N ASP A 388 -0.39 9.32 38.08
CA ASP A 388 -1.39 8.25 38.05
C ASP A 388 -2.78 8.86 37.96
N LEU A 389 -3.24 9.08 36.72
CA LEU A 389 -4.45 9.82 36.45
C LEU A 389 -5.64 8.86 36.30
N ARG A 390 -6.67 9.12 37.10
CA ARG A 390 -7.98 8.50 37.01
C ARG A 390 -9.00 9.53 36.54
N PHE A 391 -9.95 9.08 35.74
CA PHE A 391 -11.01 9.91 35.19
C PHE A 391 -12.37 9.31 35.53
N LEU A 392 -13.32 10.19 35.88
CA LEU A 392 -14.72 9.87 36.08
C LEU A 392 -15.57 10.90 35.33
N ALA A 393 -16.46 10.48 34.45
CA ALA A 393 -17.50 11.36 33.92
C ALA A 393 -18.87 10.93 34.42
N LEU A 394 -19.67 11.92 34.83
CA LEU A 394 -21.04 11.73 35.28
C LEU A 394 -22.02 12.26 34.22
N TYR A 395 -22.73 11.36 33.57
CA TYR A 395 -23.80 11.67 32.63
C TYR A 395 -25.15 11.57 33.34
N HIS A 396 -26.09 12.39 32.90
CA HIS A 396 -27.50 12.14 33.17
C HIS A 396 -27.98 10.99 32.24
N ASN A 397 -28.95 10.18 32.69
CA ASN A 397 -29.51 9.08 31.87
C ASN A 397 -30.02 9.54 30.49
N ASP A 398 -30.55 10.75 30.40
CA ASP A 398 -31.04 11.34 29.16
C ASP A 398 -29.90 11.68 28.18
N ASP A 399 -28.66 11.80 28.68
CA ASP A 399 -27.45 11.97 27.89
C ASP A 399 -26.70 10.64 27.66
N SER A 400 -27.32 9.50 27.96
CA SER A 400 -26.70 8.16 27.84
C SER A 400 -26.22 7.83 26.42
N VAL A 401 -26.84 8.41 25.38
CA VAL A 401 -26.37 8.27 23.99
C VAL A 401 -24.96 8.84 23.83
N HIS A 402 -24.65 9.94 24.53
CA HIS A 402 -23.31 10.52 24.53
C HIS A 402 -22.30 9.65 25.27
N LEU A 403 -22.72 8.96 26.35
CA LEU A 403 -21.87 8.03 27.09
C LEU A 403 -21.38 6.86 26.23
N THR A 404 -22.25 6.24 25.44
CA THR A 404 -21.85 5.14 24.55
C THR A 404 -20.85 5.61 23.50
N SER A 405 -21.14 6.74 22.85
CA SER A 405 -20.23 7.34 21.85
C SER A 405 -18.88 7.74 22.47
N ALA A 406 -18.89 8.30 23.68
CA ALA A 406 -17.68 8.63 24.44
C ALA A 406 -16.82 7.40 24.70
N LYS A 407 -17.45 6.31 25.16
CA LYS A 407 -16.78 5.05 25.46
C LYS A 407 -16.13 4.45 24.22
N GLU A 408 -16.86 4.35 23.13
CA GLU A 408 -16.35 3.81 21.86
C GLU A 408 -15.21 4.67 21.30
N CYS A 409 -15.33 6.00 21.37
CA CYS A 409 -14.29 6.93 20.94
C CYS A 409 -13.00 6.72 21.75
N LEU A 410 -13.12 6.61 23.08
CA LEU A 410 -11.99 6.41 23.97
C LEU A 410 -11.32 5.05 23.77
N VAL A 411 -12.10 3.97 23.62
CA VAL A 411 -11.59 2.62 23.30
C VAL A 411 -10.83 2.65 21.98
N GLY A 412 -11.42 3.22 20.92
CA GLY A 412 -10.78 3.32 19.61
C GLY A 412 -9.47 4.11 19.66
N ARG A 413 -9.44 5.22 20.40
CA ARG A 413 -8.23 6.01 20.62
C ARG A 413 -7.16 5.22 21.38
N ALA A 414 -7.54 4.55 22.46
CA ALA A 414 -6.61 3.75 23.25
C ALA A 414 -6.03 2.57 22.47
N MET A 415 -6.86 1.90 21.66
CA MET A 415 -6.41 0.85 20.74
C MET A 415 -5.36 1.38 19.75
N GLY A 416 -5.65 2.49 19.04
CA GLY A 416 -4.75 3.01 18.02
C GLY A 416 -3.48 3.69 18.55
N GLN A 417 -3.52 4.25 19.76
CA GLN A 417 -2.39 5.01 20.31
C GLN A 417 -1.51 4.21 21.27
N TRP A 418 -2.10 3.33 22.09
CA TRP A 418 -1.39 2.59 23.12
C TRP A 418 -1.23 1.11 22.80
N TRP A 419 -2.33 0.39 22.48
CA TRP A 419 -2.25 -1.06 22.27
C TRP A 419 -1.24 -1.42 21.18
N ASP A 420 -1.23 -0.68 20.07
CA ASP A 420 -0.28 -0.90 18.97
C ASP A 420 1.20 -0.67 19.31
N ARG A 421 1.49 -0.07 20.47
CA ARG A 421 2.84 0.19 20.99
C ARG A 421 3.14 -0.61 22.27
N SER A 422 2.13 -1.22 22.87
CA SER A 422 2.26 -1.98 24.10
C SER A 422 3.03 -3.28 23.85
N ASN A 423 3.95 -3.61 24.76
CA ASN A 423 4.67 -4.89 24.73
C ASN A 423 3.71 -6.09 24.88
N GLU A 424 2.57 -5.90 25.55
CA GLU A 424 1.55 -6.95 25.76
C GLU A 424 0.80 -7.31 24.47
N ALA A 425 0.83 -6.43 23.45
CA ALA A 425 0.15 -6.62 22.18
C ALA A 425 0.83 -7.62 21.26
N GLY A 426 2.03 -8.08 21.62
CA GLY A 426 2.85 -8.90 20.74
C GLY A 426 3.35 -8.13 19.51
N PRO A 427 4.09 -8.80 18.62
CA PRO A 427 4.63 -8.15 17.44
C PRO A 427 3.52 -7.66 16.50
N ARG A 428 3.78 -6.57 15.77
CA ARG A 428 2.77 -5.98 14.86
C ARG A 428 2.40 -6.89 13.70
N SER A 429 3.38 -7.67 13.26
CA SER A 429 3.23 -8.73 12.28
C SER A 429 3.49 -10.06 12.95
N ARG A 430 2.84 -11.11 12.47
CA ARG A 430 3.26 -12.48 12.76
C ARG A 430 4.74 -12.64 12.38
N GLU A 431 5.51 -13.38 13.16
CA GLU A 431 6.87 -13.77 12.75
C GLU A 431 6.77 -14.42 11.37
N ASN A 432 7.55 -13.90 10.41
CA ASN A 432 7.60 -14.36 9.03
C ASN A 432 8.16 -15.80 8.97
N THR A 433 7.38 -16.79 9.41
CA THR A 433 7.40 -18.10 8.77
C THR A 433 6.59 -17.95 7.50
N ARG A 434 7.16 -17.25 6.51
CA ARG A 434 6.50 -17.09 5.22
C ARG A 434 6.34 -18.49 4.65
N ILE A 435 5.10 -18.93 4.47
CA ILE A 435 4.80 -20.11 3.66
C ILE A 435 5.49 -19.97 2.29
N ALA A 436 5.58 -18.75 1.76
CA ALA A 436 6.34 -18.45 0.55
C ALA A 436 7.82 -18.84 0.65
N ASP A 437 8.47 -18.71 1.80
CA ASP A 437 9.88 -19.13 1.98
C ASP A 437 9.96 -20.66 2.08
N MET A 438 9.03 -21.32 2.75
CA MET A 438 8.95 -22.80 2.79
C MET A 438 8.62 -23.40 1.40
N VAL A 439 7.77 -22.73 0.62
CA VAL A 439 7.43 -23.09 -0.76
C VAL A 439 8.63 -22.80 -1.66
N ALA A 440 9.25 -21.63 -1.55
CA ALA A 440 10.45 -21.29 -2.30
C ALA A 440 11.61 -22.25 -1.99
N GLU A 441 11.77 -22.69 -0.75
CA GLU A 441 12.77 -23.69 -0.36
C GLU A 441 12.43 -25.08 -0.92
N LYS A 442 11.15 -25.48 -0.90
CA LYS A 442 10.69 -26.76 -1.47
C LYS A 442 10.78 -26.81 -2.99
N PHE A 443 10.69 -25.67 -3.68
CA PHE A 443 10.65 -25.58 -5.15
C PHE A 443 11.87 -24.86 -5.77
N LYS A 444 12.86 -24.46 -4.96
CA LYS A 444 14.04 -23.68 -5.39
C LYS A 444 14.84 -24.37 -6.49
N ASP A 445 14.93 -25.70 -6.42
CA ASP A 445 15.82 -26.49 -7.27
C ASP A 445 15.11 -27.16 -8.46
N THR A 446 13.78 -27.03 -8.60
CA THR A 446 13.02 -27.81 -9.59
C THR A 446 12.39 -26.97 -10.70
N HIS A 447 11.90 -25.77 -10.42
CA HIS A 447 11.12 -25.01 -11.42
C HIS A 447 11.89 -23.94 -12.17
N SER A 448 12.81 -23.22 -11.53
CA SER A 448 13.65 -22.21 -12.21
C SER A 448 14.49 -22.87 -13.31
N ASP A 449 15.13 -23.99 -12.99
CA ASP A 449 15.95 -24.74 -13.93
C ASP A 449 15.12 -25.43 -15.01
N SER A 450 13.90 -25.90 -14.68
CA SER A 450 12.98 -26.46 -15.69
C SER A 450 12.44 -25.39 -16.63
N LEU A 451 12.08 -24.20 -16.15
CA LEU A 451 11.63 -23.08 -16.98
C LEU A 451 12.75 -22.56 -17.87
N LYS A 452 13.96 -22.45 -17.33
CA LYS A 452 15.14 -22.08 -18.11
C LYS A 452 15.42 -23.12 -19.19
N LYS A 453 15.42 -24.41 -18.82
CA LYS A 453 15.59 -25.52 -19.77
C LYS A 453 14.54 -25.51 -20.88
N MET A 454 13.26 -25.32 -20.56
CA MET A 454 12.19 -25.20 -21.56
C MET A 454 12.38 -23.96 -22.46
N THR A 455 12.85 -22.84 -21.90
CA THR A 455 13.12 -21.62 -22.67
C THR A 455 14.28 -21.83 -23.64
N ASP A 456 15.35 -22.46 -23.17
CA ASP A 456 16.54 -22.79 -23.96
C ASP A 456 16.19 -23.78 -25.08
N GLU A 457 15.40 -24.82 -24.79
CA GLU A 457 14.90 -25.79 -25.78
C GLU A 457 13.99 -25.14 -26.85
N LEU A 458 13.14 -24.18 -26.45
CA LEU A 458 12.27 -23.45 -27.38
C LEU A 458 13.07 -22.52 -28.32
N GLU A 459 14.09 -21.85 -27.79
CA GLU A 459 15.01 -21.03 -28.58
C GLU A 459 15.79 -21.88 -29.60
N GLU A 460 16.26 -23.06 -29.19
CA GLU A 460 16.92 -24.03 -30.08
C GLU A 460 15.99 -24.48 -31.22
N GLN A 461 14.74 -24.82 -30.92
CA GLN A 461 13.76 -25.22 -31.94
C GLN A 461 13.42 -24.08 -32.92
N GLN A 462 13.33 -22.83 -32.46
CA GLN A 462 13.12 -21.67 -33.34
C GLN A 462 14.27 -21.47 -34.33
N VAL A 463 15.51 -21.70 -33.89
CA VAL A 463 16.70 -21.62 -34.76
C VAL A 463 16.63 -22.68 -35.86
N ILE A 464 16.28 -23.92 -35.53
CA ILE A 464 16.13 -25.03 -36.49
C ILE A 464 15.01 -24.73 -37.51
N GLN A 465 13.86 -24.24 -37.07
CA GLN A 465 12.76 -23.86 -37.98
C GLN A 465 13.16 -22.73 -38.94
N THR A 466 13.93 -21.75 -38.46
CA THR A 466 14.41 -20.63 -39.28
C THR A 466 15.40 -21.11 -40.33
N ALA A 467 16.29 -22.04 -39.98
CA ALA A 467 17.22 -22.66 -40.91
C ALA A 467 16.51 -23.48 -41.99
N LEU A 468 15.51 -24.29 -41.63
CA LEU A 468 14.74 -25.11 -42.58
C LEU A 468 13.91 -24.27 -43.56
N LYS A 469 13.35 -23.14 -43.12
CA LYS A 469 12.62 -22.20 -44.01
C LYS A 469 13.55 -21.50 -45.02
N GLY A 470 14.84 -21.36 -44.71
CA GLY A 470 15.82 -20.72 -45.59
C GLY A 470 16.30 -21.56 -46.77
N VAL A 471 16.12 -22.89 -46.74
CA VAL A 471 16.67 -23.82 -47.75
C VAL A 471 15.70 -24.10 -48.91
N GLY A 472 14.44 -23.64 -48.83
CA GLY A 472 13.35 -24.09 -49.69
C GLY A 472 12.90 -23.21 -50.87
N ASN A 473 13.64 -22.18 -51.30
CA ASN A 473 13.21 -21.37 -52.45
C ASN A 473 14.33 -21.15 -53.49
N PRO A 474 14.40 -21.97 -54.55
CA PRO A 474 15.07 -21.55 -55.78
C PRO A 474 14.20 -20.53 -56.49
N SER A 475 14.80 -19.38 -56.76
CA SER A 475 14.27 -18.26 -57.53
C SER A 475 13.61 -18.69 -58.85
N ALA A 476 12.29 -18.46 -58.98
CA ALA A 476 11.57 -18.55 -60.25
C ALA A 476 11.33 -17.13 -60.80
N THR A 477 11.91 -16.86 -61.97
CA THR A 477 11.78 -15.64 -62.79
C THR A 477 10.36 -15.53 -63.37
N PRO A 478 9.76 -14.32 -63.52
CA PRO A 478 8.37 -14.19 -63.90
C PRO A 478 8.17 -14.33 -65.42
N GLY A 479 7.30 -15.26 -65.83
CA GLY A 479 6.80 -15.40 -67.20
C GLY A 479 5.31 -15.04 -67.26
N THR A 480 4.99 -14.07 -68.10
CA THR A 480 3.64 -13.61 -68.45
C THR A 480 2.92 -14.60 -69.37
N SER A 481 1.68 -14.97 -69.04
CA SER A 481 0.65 -15.28 -70.03
C SER A 481 -0.75 -15.23 -69.43
N GLU A 482 -1.62 -14.48 -70.11
CA GLU A 482 -3.05 -14.31 -69.88
C GLU A 482 -3.83 -15.61 -70.14
N GLY A 483 -4.98 -15.79 -69.48
CA GLY A 483 -6.05 -16.65 -70.01
C GLY A 483 -6.94 -17.36 -68.98
N GLN A 484 -8.18 -16.85 -68.89
CA GLN A 484 -9.44 -17.56 -68.59
C GLN A 484 -9.96 -17.71 -67.14
N GLN A 485 -11.15 -17.14 -66.97
CA GLN A 485 -12.03 -17.11 -65.79
C GLN A 485 -12.91 -18.37 -65.64
N CYS A 486 -13.13 -18.74 -64.37
CA CYS A 486 -14.37 -19.24 -63.71
C CYS A 486 -15.02 -20.58 -64.13
N PRO A 487 -15.76 -21.30 -63.24
CA PRO A 487 -16.55 -20.74 -62.13
C PRO A 487 -16.52 -21.47 -60.76
N ARG A 488 -17.12 -20.76 -59.79
CA ARG A 488 -17.45 -21.09 -58.39
C ARG A 488 -18.18 -22.44 -58.18
N THR A 489 -17.85 -23.09 -57.07
CA THR A 489 -18.73 -23.89 -56.17
C THR A 489 -18.08 -23.89 -54.78
N SER A 490 -18.63 -23.17 -53.80
CA SER A 490 -19.66 -23.56 -52.81
C SER A 490 -19.13 -24.34 -51.59
N ALA A 491 -19.37 -23.73 -50.42
CA ALA A 491 -19.38 -24.30 -49.06
C ALA A 491 -18.04 -24.50 -48.32
N SER A 492 -17.63 -23.45 -47.59
CA SER A 492 -16.90 -23.58 -46.32
C SER A 492 -17.94 -23.57 -45.20
N PRO A 493 -17.92 -24.49 -44.22
CA PRO A 493 -18.65 -24.30 -42.97
C PRO A 493 -17.93 -23.24 -42.13
N GLU A 494 -18.72 -22.40 -41.49
CA GLU A 494 -18.32 -21.41 -40.49
C GLU A 494 -17.63 -22.11 -39.32
N TRP A 495 -16.46 -21.61 -38.95
CA TRP A 495 -15.85 -21.86 -37.64
C TRP A 495 -15.64 -20.51 -36.97
N CYS A 496 -16.52 -20.23 -36.00
CA CYS A 496 -16.36 -19.17 -35.01
C CYS A 496 -15.45 -19.70 -33.90
N GLY A 497 -14.41 -18.95 -33.55
CA GLY A 497 -13.62 -19.20 -32.36
C GLY A 497 -12.16 -18.80 -32.54
N ASP A 498 -11.86 -17.53 -32.23
CA ASP A 498 -10.49 -17.10 -32.03
C ASP A 498 -9.89 -17.81 -30.80
N PHE A 499 -8.70 -18.38 -30.94
CA PHE A 499 -7.79 -18.56 -29.81
C PHE A 499 -6.35 -18.16 -30.17
N PRO A 500 -5.59 -17.57 -29.22
CA PRO A 500 -4.38 -16.81 -29.50
C PRO A 500 -3.12 -17.56 -29.05
N TRP A 501 -2.04 -17.46 -29.84
CA TRP A 501 -0.68 -17.59 -29.33
C TRP A 501 0.24 -16.64 -30.10
N ASN A 502 0.90 -15.73 -29.37
CA ASN A 502 2.12 -15.06 -29.80
C ASN A 502 3.05 -14.92 -28.59
N PHE A 503 4.08 -15.76 -28.52
CA PHE A 503 5.22 -15.56 -27.63
C PHE A 503 6.38 -14.91 -28.40
N ARG A 504 6.76 -13.72 -27.92
CA ARG A 504 8.07 -13.03 -27.95
C ARG A 504 8.76 -12.74 -29.29
N LYS A 505 8.81 -11.43 -29.60
CA LYS A 505 10.04 -10.75 -30.04
C LYS A 505 10.34 -9.59 -29.07
N ARG A 506 11.63 -9.38 -28.84
CA ARG A 506 12.29 -8.51 -27.85
C ARG A 506 11.69 -7.10 -27.75
N MET A 507 11.42 -6.63 -26.53
CA MET A 507 11.02 -5.24 -26.26
C MET A 507 12.17 -4.46 -25.61
N SER A 508 12.69 -3.47 -26.33
CA SER A 508 13.07 -2.20 -25.72
C SER A 508 11.79 -1.50 -25.30
N HIS A 509 11.65 -1.12 -24.02
CA HIS A 509 10.42 -0.46 -23.53
C HIS A 509 10.37 1.00 -23.97
N THR A 510 9.86 1.23 -25.18
CA THR A 510 9.20 2.48 -25.56
C THR A 510 7.73 2.39 -25.14
N GLY A 511 7.24 3.40 -24.40
CA GLY A 511 5.83 3.80 -24.22
C GLY A 511 4.76 2.71 -24.04
N ILE A 512 3.96 2.80 -22.97
CA ILE A 512 2.72 2.02 -22.86
C ILE A 512 1.84 2.34 -24.09
N SER A 513 1.56 1.30 -24.87
CA SER A 513 0.75 1.38 -26.09
C SER A 513 -0.71 1.64 -25.71
N ILE A 514 -1.39 2.51 -26.47
CA ILE A 514 -2.86 2.69 -26.41
C ILE A 514 -3.60 1.34 -26.53
N ALA A 515 -2.99 0.33 -27.15
CA ALA A 515 -3.53 -1.02 -27.29
C ALA A 515 -3.83 -1.73 -25.96
N ASP A 516 -3.12 -1.42 -24.86
CA ASP A 516 -3.41 -2.00 -23.53
C ASP A 516 -4.75 -1.49 -22.96
N PHE A 517 -5.28 -0.38 -23.47
CA PHE A 517 -6.60 0.14 -23.11
C PHE A 517 -7.73 -0.36 -24.03
N GLU A 518 -7.40 -0.92 -25.19
CA GLU A 518 -8.37 -1.39 -26.20
C GLU A 518 -8.66 -2.90 -26.08
N GLY A 519 -7.77 -3.66 -25.43
CA GLY A 519 -7.89 -5.10 -25.23
C GLY A 519 -8.85 -5.51 -24.10
N GLY A 520 -10.15 -5.23 -24.25
CA GLY A 520 -11.23 -5.94 -23.54
C GLY A 520 -11.32 -5.84 -22.00
N ASN A 521 -10.42 -5.12 -21.33
CA ASN A 521 -10.38 -5.00 -19.86
C ASN A 521 -11.05 -3.71 -19.33
N SER A 522 -11.88 -3.06 -20.14
CA SER A 522 -12.73 -1.95 -19.68
C SER A 522 -14.00 -2.51 -19.05
N VAL A 523 -14.22 -2.22 -17.77
CA VAL A 523 -15.49 -2.53 -17.11
C VAL A 523 -16.34 -1.27 -17.14
N ASP A 524 -17.54 -1.42 -17.69
CA ASP A 524 -18.52 -0.36 -17.75
C ASP A 524 -19.11 -0.16 -16.34
N ALA A 525 -18.75 0.94 -15.68
CA ALA A 525 -19.25 1.26 -14.34
C ALA A 525 -20.75 1.60 -14.41
N CYS A 526 -21.59 0.66 -13.98
CA CYS A 526 -23.05 0.61 -14.22
C CYS A 526 -23.90 1.78 -13.66
N ALA A 527 -23.35 2.72 -12.88
CA ALA A 527 -24.07 3.90 -12.40
C ALA A 527 -23.55 5.22 -13.00
N VAL A 528 -22.23 5.34 -13.22
CA VAL A 528 -21.59 6.54 -13.78
C VAL A 528 -21.96 6.73 -15.26
N LEU A 529 -22.02 5.64 -16.03
CA LEU A 529 -22.23 5.68 -17.48
C LEU A 529 -23.61 6.23 -17.89
N ALA A 530 -24.62 6.08 -17.03
CA ALA A 530 -25.94 6.62 -17.29
C ALA A 530 -25.97 8.17 -17.26
N ARG A 531 -25.03 8.80 -16.53
CA ARG A 531 -24.93 10.27 -16.44
C ARG A 531 -23.78 10.84 -17.27
N GLU A 532 -22.63 10.16 -17.30
CA GLU A 532 -21.38 10.63 -17.91
C GLU A 532 -20.79 9.53 -18.83
N PRO A 533 -21.35 9.31 -20.04
CA PRO A 533 -20.98 8.21 -20.94
C PRO A 533 -19.53 8.26 -21.45
N GLN A 534 -18.85 9.39 -21.27
CA GLN A 534 -17.45 9.61 -21.64
C GLN A 534 -16.45 9.01 -20.63
N LEU A 535 -16.88 8.63 -19.43
CA LEU A 535 -15.99 8.04 -18.42
C LEU A 535 -15.88 6.52 -18.59
N ARG A 536 -14.68 5.97 -18.43
CA ARG A 536 -14.43 4.52 -18.42
C ARG A 536 -13.53 4.10 -17.27
N VAL A 537 -13.78 2.92 -16.70
CA VAL A 537 -12.88 2.31 -15.73
C VAL A 537 -12.08 1.21 -16.43
N CYS A 538 -10.77 1.30 -16.36
CA CYS A 538 -9.84 0.39 -17.03
C CYS A 538 -9.00 -0.33 -15.99
N PHE A 539 -8.90 -1.66 -16.10
CA PHE A 539 -7.98 -2.45 -15.31
C PHE A 539 -6.80 -2.85 -16.17
N THR A 540 -5.59 -2.61 -15.66
CA THR A 540 -4.36 -3.07 -16.33
C THR A 540 -4.11 -4.54 -16.00
N THR A 541 -3.32 -5.21 -16.85
CA THR A 541 -2.85 -6.60 -16.62
C THR A 541 -2.02 -6.76 -15.34
N LEU A 542 -1.58 -5.65 -14.73
CA LEU A 542 -0.87 -5.60 -13.44
C LEU A 542 -1.80 -5.36 -12.25
N GLY A 543 -3.11 -5.35 -12.44
CA GLY A 543 -4.11 -5.16 -11.37
C GLY A 543 -4.34 -3.71 -10.95
N ASN A 544 -3.72 -2.72 -11.63
CA ASN A 544 -4.00 -1.31 -11.36
C ASN A 544 -5.34 -0.89 -12.00
N MET A 545 -6.12 -0.09 -11.28
CA MET A 545 -7.39 0.49 -11.72
C MET A 545 -7.19 1.95 -12.13
N TRP A 546 -7.72 2.32 -13.29
CA TRP A 546 -7.67 3.67 -13.86
C TRP A 546 -9.06 4.16 -14.22
N ILE A 547 -9.29 5.46 -14.07
CA ILE A 547 -10.51 6.13 -14.55
C ILE A 547 -10.09 7.04 -15.68
N LEU A 548 -10.65 6.80 -16.86
CA LEU A 548 -10.36 7.50 -18.09
C LEU A 548 -11.53 8.41 -18.44
N ASN A 549 -11.28 9.72 -18.55
CA ASN A 549 -12.23 10.66 -19.13
C ASN A 549 -11.95 10.83 -20.62
N LYS A 550 -12.84 10.32 -21.48
CA LYS A 550 -12.75 10.49 -22.95
C LYS A 550 -13.38 11.78 -23.45
N GLY A 551 -13.95 12.59 -22.56
CA GLY A 551 -14.58 13.85 -22.91
C GLY A 551 -13.65 15.04 -22.75
N ASP A 552 -14.03 16.14 -23.39
CA ASP A 552 -13.23 17.37 -23.52
C ASP A 552 -13.38 18.28 -22.28
N ALA A 553 -14.31 17.93 -21.38
CA ALA A 553 -14.65 18.70 -20.19
C ALA A 553 -14.28 17.93 -18.92
N ALA A 554 -13.76 18.66 -17.94
CA ALA A 554 -13.45 18.11 -16.63
C ALA A 554 -14.73 17.62 -15.94
N VAL A 555 -14.68 16.43 -15.35
CA VAL A 555 -15.85 15.84 -14.66
C VAL A 555 -15.58 15.77 -13.16
N THR A 556 -16.55 16.19 -12.36
CA THR A 556 -16.53 16.07 -10.89
C THR A 556 -17.52 15.00 -10.46
N LEU A 557 -17.05 14.02 -9.69
CA LEU A 557 -17.87 12.92 -9.17
C LEU A 557 -17.66 12.75 -7.66
N SER A 558 -18.72 12.49 -6.92
CA SER A 558 -18.65 11.97 -5.56
C SER A 558 -18.22 10.49 -5.57
N ALA A 559 -17.68 9.97 -4.45
CA ALA A 559 -17.33 8.55 -4.37
C ALA A 559 -18.55 7.63 -4.54
N GLY A 560 -19.74 8.05 -4.10
CA GLY A 560 -20.99 7.32 -4.34
C GLY A 560 -21.37 7.27 -5.81
N GLU A 561 -21.09 8.32 -6.56
CA GLU A 561 -21.30 8.31 -8.02
C GLU A 561 -20.30 7.38 -8.70
N LEU A 562 -19.03 7.40 -8.31
CA LEU A 562 -17.95 6.65 -8.96
C LEU A 562 -17.95 5.14 -8.64
N PHE A 563 -18.24 4.76 -7.40
CA PHE A 563 -18.11 3.38 -6.91
C PHE A 563 -19.36 2.83 -6.23
N GLY A 564 -20.45 3.61 -6.10
CA GLY A 564 -21.68 3.18 -5.42
C GLY A 564 -21.58 3.19 -3.89
N PHE A 565 -20.45 3.61 -3.31
CA PHE A 565 -20.23 3.69 -1.86
C PHE A 565 -19.61 5.06 -1.51
N ASN A 566 -20.26 5.84 -0.65
CA ASN A 566 -19.89 7.22 -0.30
C ASN A 566 -18.65 7.31 0.62
N LEU A 567 -17.48 6.87 0.13
CA LEU A 567 -16.20 7.03 0.82
C LEU A 567 -15.29 7.98 0.01
N GLY A 568 -15.56 9.29 0.07
CA GLY A 568 -14.71 10.35 -0.49
C GLY A 568 -15.30 11.16 -1.65
N SER A 569 -14.47 11.98 -2.29
CA SER A 569 -14.81 12.76 -3.49
C SER A 569 -13.66 12.70 -4.51
N TYR A 570 -14.01 12.63 -5.80
CA TYR A 570 -13.07 12.68 -6.92
C TYR A 570 -13.27 13.98 -7.70
N VAL A 571 -12.24 14.81 -7.74
CA VAL A 571 -12.21 16.02 -8.57
C VAL A 571 -11.09 15.85 -9.58
N GLU A 572 -11.43 15.82 -10.86
CA GLU A 572 -10.45 15.91 -11.92
C GLU A 572 -9.79 17.29 -11.88
N ILE A 573 -8.48 17.33 -11.61
CA ILE A 573 -7.68 18.55 -11.71
C ILE A 573 -7.00 18.55 -13.08
N PRO A 574 -7.40 19.42 -14.02
CA PRO A 574 -6.77 19.49 -15.33
C PRO A 574 -5.31 19.90 -15.14
N THR A 575 -4.38 19.03 -15.52
CA THR A 575 -2.94 19.27 -15.27
C THR A 575 -2.28 20.19 -16.30
N ALA A 576 -2.93 20.54 -17.42
CA ALA A 576 -2.65 21.75 -18.23
C ALA A 576 -3.52 21.84 -19.51
N THR A 577 -3.88 23.07 -19.91
CA THR A 577 -3.86 23.49 -21.32
C THR A 577 -2.52 24.20 -21.54
N ALA A 578 -1.75 23.79 -22.56
CA ALA A 578 -0.39 24.29 -22.76
C ALA A 578 -0.38 25.81 -23.06
N ALA A 579 0.02 26.61 -22.06
CA ALA A 579 0.49 27.97 -22.26
C ALA A 579 1.79 28.16 -21.46
N ALA A 580 2.83 28.62 -22.16
CA ALA A 580 4.17 28.77 -21.61
C ALA A 580 4.30 30.03 -20.74
N ALA A 581 4.79 29.87 -19.51
CA ALA A 581 5.67 30.83 -18.86
C ALA A 581 6.44 30.14 -17.72
N THR A 582 7.65 30.64 -17.52
CA THR A 582 8.79 30.08 -16.80
C THR A 582 8.68 30.19 -15.28
N ASP A 583 9.29 29.20 -14.64
CA ASP A 583 9.77 29.12 -13.27
C ASP A 583 8.81 28.57 -12.19
N SER A 584 9.24 27.40 -11.69
CA SER A 584 8.72 26.54 -10.62
C SER A 584 7.61 25.53 -11.00
N LEU A 585 7.91 24.26 -10.77
CA LEU A 585 6.96 23.14 -10.76
C LEU A 585 7.02 22.49 -9.37
N PRO A 586 5.88 22.20 -8.72
CA PRO A 586 5.85 21.37 -7.51
C PRO A 586 5.94 19.89 -7.93
N TRP A 587 6.89 19.13 -7.39
CA TRP A 587 6.97 17.69 -7.62
C TRP A 587 7.09 16.95 -6.30
N CYS A 588 6.21 15.97 -6.09
CA CYS A 588 6.47 14.84 -5.20
C CYS A 588 6.98 13.70 -6.10
N LEU A 589 8.29 13.44 -6.08
CA LEU A 589 8.92 12.33 -6.81
C LEU A 589 8.93 11.12 -5.87
N GLY A 590 7.92 10.26 -5.99
CA GLY A 590 7.69 9.16 -5.07
C GLY A 590 8.66 7.98 -5.23
N ASP A 591 9.32 7.87 -6.38
CA ASP A 591 10.30 6.80 -6.68
C ASP A 591 11.35 7.22 -7.73
N ASP A 592 12.35 6.37 -7.93
CA ASP A 592 13.44 6.55 -8.90
C ASP A 592 13.00 6.35 -10.36
N LYS A 593 11.78 5.84 -10.59
CA LYS A 593 11.17 5.66 -11.90
C LYS A 593 10.37 6.87 -12.37
N SER A 594 10.12 7.81 -11.46
CA SER A 594 9.40 9.05 -11.75
C SER A 594 10.04 9.77 -12.93
N LEU A 595 9.22 10.10 -13.93
CA LEU A 595 9.68 10.74 -15.15
C LEU A 595 9.80 12.25 -14.93
N VAL A 596 10.96 12.80 -15.30
CA VAL A 596 11.25 14.23 -15.25
C VAL A 596 11.54 14.74 -16.66
N SER A 597 11.10 15.96 -16.96
CA SER A 597 11.47 16.63 -18.22
C SER A 597 12.76 17.42 -17.99
N LEU A 598 13.88 16.90 -18.50
CA LEU A 598 15.15 17.59 -18.52
C LEU A 598 15.14 18.64 -19.64
N VAL A 599 15.30 19.90 -19.26
CA VAL A 599 15.48 21.00 -20.21
C VAL A 599 16.98 21.21 -20.40
N LYS A 600 17.50 20.85 -21.58
CA LYS A 600 18.91 21.05 -21.94
C LYS A 600 19.01 22.20 -22.95
N THR A 601 19.93 23.12 -22.75
CA THR A 601 20.25 24.13 -23.76
C THR A 601 21.61 23.80 -24.36
N GLU A 602 21.61 23.32 -25.60
CA GLU A 602 22.84 23.07 -26.37
C GLU A 602 22.84 23.98 -27.60
N ASN A 603 23.95 24.68 -27.83
CA ASN A 603 24.11 25.59 -28.97
C ASN A 603 23.01 26.66 -29.09
N GLY A 604 22.49 27.14 -27.96
CA GLY A 604 21.42 28.14 -27.92
C GLY A 604 20.02 27.61 -28.22
N GLN A 605 19.87 26.30 -28.50
CA GLN A 605 18.58 25.66 -28.70
C GLN A 605 18.20 24.84 -27.46
N THR A 606 17.02 25.12 -26.93
CA THR A 606 16.48 24.42 -25.76
C THR A 606 15.73 23.17 -26.20
N THR A 607 16.25 22.00 -25.84
CA THR A 607 15.62 20.69 -26.05
C THR A 607 15.05 20.18 -24.73
N LYS A 608 13.90 19.52 -24.80
CA LYS A 608 13.27 18.87 -23.65
C LYS A 608 13.36 17.37 -23.85
N VAL A 609 13.99 16.67 -22.92
CA VAL A 609 14.14 15.22 -22.93
C VAL A 609 13.44 14.68 -21.69
N ILE A 610 12.50 13.75 -21.86
CA ILE A 610 11.89 13.05 -20.74
C ILE A 610 12.83 11.92 -20.34
N SER A 611 13.21 11.85 -19.07
CA SER A 611 14.12 10.85 -18.52
C SER A 611 13.66 10.47 -17.12
N SER A 612 13.96 9.27 -16.63
CA SER A 612 13.65 8.91 -15.24
C SER A 612 14.64 9.55 -14.27
N VAL A 613 14.25 9.71 -13.00
CA VAL A 613 15.16 10.16 -11.94
C VAL A 613 16.40 9.25 -11.87
N ALA A 614 16.24 7.93 -12.01
CA ALA A 614 17.34 6.97 -12.05
C ALA A 614 18.30 7.20 -13.22
N GLU A 615 17.79 7.44 -14.42
CA GLU A 615 18.61 7.68 -15.61
C GLU A 615 19.33 9.03 -15.52
N LEU A 616 18.67 10.05 -14.97
CA LEU A 616 19.28 11.34 -14.65
C LEU A 616 20.45 11.18 -13.67
N MET A 617 20.25 10.43 -12.58
CA MET A 617 21.30 10.14 -11.61
C MET A 617 22.47 9.40 -12.27
N CYS A 618 22.19 8.37 -13.06
CA CYS A 618 23.22 7.62 -13.80
C CYS A 618 24.05 8.53 -14.72
N ASN A 619 23.40 9.43 -15.44
CA ASN A 619 24.08 10.38 -16.33
C ASN A 619 24.94 11.37 -15.56
N ILE A 620 24.46 11.89 -14.43
CA ILE A 620 25.23 12.80 -13.58
C ILE A 620 26.45 12.08 -12.97
N THR A 621 26.27 10.84 -12.50
CA THR A 621 27.38 10.02 -12.00
C THR A 621 28.41 9.79 -13.10
N LYS A 622 27.97 9.47 -14.32
CA LYS A 622 28.86 9.19 -15.45
C LYS A 622 29.61 10.42 -15.95
N GLU A 623 28.94 11.56 -16.07
CA GLU A 623 29.54 12.79 -16.61
C GLU A 623 30.37 13.55 -15.56
N ARG A 624 29.97 13.50 -14.29
CA ARG A 624 30.54 14.34 -13.23
C ARG A 624 31.19 13.57 -12.09
N GLY A 625 31.12 12.24 -12.10
CA GLY A 625 31.69 11.39 -11.05
C GLY A 625 30.99 11.50 -9.69
N ILE A 626 29.79 12.06 -9.63
CA ILE A 626 29.04 12.26 -8.39
C ILE A 626 28.31 10.97 -8.03
N THR A 627 28.73 10.28 -6.97
CA THR A 627 28.16 8.98 -6.57
C THR A 627 27.08 9.08 -5.49
N GLU A 628 26.91 10.25 -4.88
CA GLU A 628 25.91 10.51 -3.84
C GLU A 628 25.10 11.76 -4.19
N MET A 629 23.78 11.62 -4.28
CA MET A 629 22.86 12.72 -4.53
C MET A 629 21.70 12.64 -3.54
N ARG A 630 21.33 13.78 -2.96
CA ARG A 630 20.18 13.92 -2.08
C ARG A 630 19.20 14.90 -2.73
N LEU A 631 17.97 14.45 -2.97
CA LEU A 631 16.86 15.32 -3.30
C LEU A 631 16.33 15.97 -2.02
N VAL A 632 16.26 17.29 -2.01
CA VAL A 632 15.67 18.06 -0.91
C VAL A 632 14.44 18.75 -1.47
N ASP A 633 13.28 18.42 -0.90
CA ASP A 633 12.03 19.13 -1.19
C ASP A 633 12.10 20.50 -0.50
N HIS A 634 12.03 21.56 -1.28
CA HIS A 634 11.98 22.92 -0.76
C HIS A 634 10.50 23.27 -0.60
N ASP A 635 9.99 23.04 0.61
CA ASP A 635 8.64 23.35 1.07
C ASP A 635 8.29 24.83 0.79
N MET A 636 7.77 25.12 -0.40
CA MET A 636 7.55 26.49 -0.89
C MET A 636 6.12 26.95 -0.60
N GLN A 637 5.98 28.06 0.13
CA GLN A 637 4.68 28.70 0.36
C GLN A 637 4.11 29.32 -0.94
N PRO A 638 2.77 29.32 -1.12
CA PRO A 638 2.15 29.97 -2.27
C PRO A 638 2.30 31.49 -2.20
N MET A 639 2.97 32.11 -3.18
CA MET A 639 2.92 33.56 -3.38
C MET A 639 1.63 33.94 -4.14
N LEU A 640 0.49 33.95 -3.44
CA LEU A 640 -0.70 34.66 -3.94
C LEU A 640 -0.67 36.11 -3.44
N LYS A 641 -0.12 37.02 -4.26
CA LYS A 641 -0.42 38.45 -4.13
C LYS A 641 -1.83 38.69 -4.68
N ALA A 642 -2.78 38.97 -3.80
CA ALA A 642 -4.12 39.40 -4.18
C ALA A 642 -4.04 40.62 -5.11
N ARG A 643 -4.59 40.51 -6.32
CA ARG A 643 -4.87 41.68 -7.16
C ARG A 643 -6.11 42.37 -6.62
N SER A 644 -5.95 43.60 -6.12
CA SER A 644 -7.07 44.49 -5.83
C SER A 644 -7.82 44.80 -7.12
N LEU A 645 -9.10 44.40 -7.18
CA LEU A 645 -10.04 44.91 -8.17
C LEU A 645 -10.45 46.32 -7.74
N THR A 646 -9.72 47.33 -8.20
CA THR A 646 -10.22 48.72 -8.28
C THR A 646 -10.69 49.00 -9.70
N ASN A 647 -12.01 49.19 -9.82
CA ASN A 647 -12.76 50.05 -10.74
C ASN A 647 -12.38 50.11 -12.23
N ARG A 648 -13.36 49.78 -13.09
CA ARG A 648 -14.00 50.76 -14.01
C ARG A 648 -15.25 50.18 -14.69
N PHE A 649 -16.33 50.95 -14.54
CA PHE A 649 -17.70 50.88 -15.07
C PHE A 649 -18.64 49.80 -14.52
#